data_AF-A0A495EF98-F1
#
_entry.id   AF-A0A495EF98-F1
#
_cell.length_a   1.000
_cell.length_b   1.000
_cell.length_c   1.000
_cell.angle_alpha   90.00
_cell.angle_beta   90.00
_cell.angle_gamma   90.00
#
_symmetry.space_group_name_H-M   'P 1'
#
loop_
_entity.id
_entity.type
_entity.pdbx_description
1 polymer ?
#
loop_
_entity_poly.entity_id
_entity_poly.type
_entity_poly.pdbx_seq_one_letter_code
_entity_poly.pdbx_strand_id
1 'polypeptide(L)'
;MKIVSQSLIENYFDNVSYDEMFQSETEIKETWIKIYDNLKSLGREELISRQKEIDWNLSENGITYNIYNDPNGLNRPWNLNIVPFIMHKNEWQEVERGLKQRAHLLDLVVKDIYGKRELLKKGIIPHEVIFGHRGFLRQCDGIELNTEKYLSLYGADLSRGPDGRMWVVNDRTQAPSGMGYALENRTIAKRVIPDLYKNIHVGVEDWFFDDFDQLLVNAAPEKKQNPTIVVLTPGPHNETYFEHAYLASYYGYPLVRGSDLVVREGKLWMKSLKELKQIDVIYRRVDDIFVDPLELREDSYLGVAGLLNVIRNKNVSVINPIGVGIIENSGLIPFMPAIAKYFLDEKLVLPQIATWWCGQEKELDVVLSNISNLVIKRIDRSNRESIVFAEFLDNKELEVLKNKIKSQPHLYVAQEKIKFSTVPNFSKGKLEPRNMVCRAFTIAKNDTYKVMTGGLVRVSSTTENLRVSNQRGGTSKDFCIIDENAKKVKNAFYNVKNTPVLTGLNDLPSLTAENLYWAGRYINRALVTSRHLRMVLKQMMNMDDNINPYDNPKISVLLQSVTQLTNTFPGFVGNSSEGPVKDVRKELIAVVLDKEKSGSLAYTLSMFNNSYYTIRNLWSTDMWRVFDSIHKLWSTIQNEDFEIITYKRLIKTLDQLITRLIAFMGLIEESILVDQGLLLYFIGLNLEGAMLHVTNCQSMLTVTSDDYIQYEILEAILQSHESLNIYRYSYRSHITIESVLSLILLDSKYARSITYLVGRTKKDVQRLPNSNIEQVLQGYEKSIFEAYTKLNSSTASNLALVSYENNFVRENLKQLLSELSELFYDTSKGISDTYFNHIKNQSQLTSQNFS
;
A
#
# COMPACT_ATOMS: atom_id res chain seq x y z
N MET A 1 -27.09 -18.48 -33.30
CA MET A 1 -26.54 -19.86 -33.28
C MET A 1 -27.15 -20.60 -32.09
N LYS A 2 -27.72 -21.81 -32.26
CA LYS A 2 -28.35 -22.56 -31.15
C LYS A 2 -27.30 -23.13 -30.19
N ILE A 3 -27.54 -23.04 -28.88
CA ILE A 3 -26.67 -23.59 -27.83
C ILE A 3 -26.78 -25.13 -27.85
N VAL A 4 -25.66 -25.85 -28.04
CA VAL A 4 -25.63 -27.33 -28.12
C VAL A 4 -24.74 -27.97 -27.02
N SER A 5 -24.32 -27.21 -25.99
CA SER A 5 -23.45 -27.72 -24.92
C SER A 5 -24.04 -27.40 -23.54
N GLN A 6 -24.39 -28.44 -22.78
CA GLN A 6 -25.03 -28.32 -21.46
C GLN A 6 -24.06 -28.15 -20.28
N SER A 7 -22.76 -28.46 -20.40
CA SER A 7 -21.89 -28.62 -19.22
C SER A 7 -21.32 -27.35 -18.58
N LEU A 8 -21.32 -26.20 -19.27
CA LEU A 8 -20.78 -24.93 -18.76
C LEU A 8 -21.84 -23.93 -18.29
N ILE A 9 -23.09 -24.07 -18.74
CA ILE A 9 -24.18 -23.08 -18.57
C ILE A 9 -25.32 -23.66 -17.70
N GLU A 10 -25.04 -24.68 -16.88
CA GLU A 10 -26.04 -25.32 -16.01
C GLU A 10 -26.64 -24.31 -15.03
N ASN A 11 -27.98 -24.13 -15.10
CA ASN A 11 -28.77 -23.19 -14.30
C ASN A 11 -28.34 -21.72 -14.41
N TYR A 12 -27.88 -21.30 -15.60
CA TYR A 12 -27.42 -19.92 -15.82
C TYR A 12 -28.56 -18.90 -15.86
N PHE A 13 -29.75 -19.28 -16.33
CA PHE A 13 -30.82 -18.32 -16.64
C PHE A 13 -31.76 -18.00 -15.48
N ASP A 14 -31.55 -18.61 -14.32
CA ASP A 14 -32.36 -18.36 -13.12
C ASP A 14 -32.21 -16.89 -12.67
N ASN A 15 -33.29 -16.11 -12.73
CA ASN A 15 -33.37 -14.68 -12.35
C ASN A 15 -32.60 -13.67 -13.23
N VAL A 16 -32.34 -13.99 -14.49
CA VAL A 16 -31.67 -13.07 -15.43
C VAL A 16 -32.67 -12.19 -16.20
N SER A 17 -32.56 -10.86 -16.07
CA SER A 17 -33.41 -9.92 -16.82
C SER A 17 -32.81 -9.52 -18.17
N TYR A 18 -31.51 -9.24 -18.18
CA TYR A 18 -30.74 -8.89 -19.38
C TYR A 18 -29.33 -9.42 -19.18
N ASP A 19 -28.82 -10.20 -20.13
CA ASP A 19 -27.46 -10.74 -20.09
C ASP A 19 -26.59 -10.13 -21.19
N GLU A 20 -25.30 -9.92 -20.91
CA GLU A 20 -24.36 -9.38 -21.89
C GLU A 20 -24.03 -10.40 -23.00
N MET A 21 -23.94 -11.70 -22.69
CA MET A 21 -23.60 -12.76 -23.66
C MET A 21 -24.83 -13.35 -24.35
N PHE A 22 -25.91 -13.61 -23.61
CA PHE A 22 -27.10 -14.29 -24.13
C PHE A 22 -28.23 -13.32 -24.46
N GLN A 23 -28.92 -13.57 -25.57
CA GLN A 23 -30.15 -12.86 -25.95
C GLN A 23 -31.40 -13.62 -25.48
N SER A 24 -31.33 -14.95 -25.47
CA SER A 24 -32.32 -15.86 -24.89
C SER A 24 -31.61 -17.15 -24.46
N GLU A 25 -32.32 -18.07 -23.82
CA GLU A 25 -31.78 -19.40 -23.45
C GLU A 25 -31.21 -20.19 -24.64
N THR A 26 -31.53 -19.78 -25.87
CA THR A 26 -31.12 -20.49 -27.10
C THR A 26 -30.25 -19.68 -28.05
N GLU A 27 -30.03 -18.39 -27.76
CA GLU A 27 -29.34 -17.47 -28.67
C GLU A 27 -28.28 -16.64 -27.96
N ILE A 28 -27.09 -16.58 -28.59
CA ILE A 28 -25.94 -15.79 -28.17
C ILE A 28 -25.86 -14.54 -29.03
N LYS A 29 -25.53 -13.40 -28.42
CA LYS A 29 -25.35 -12.14 -29.14
C LYS A 29 -24.14 -12.21 -30.07
N GLU A 30 -24.26 -11.59 -31.25
CA GLU A 30 -23.25 -11.63 -32.31
C GLU A 30 -21.83 -11.30 -31.82
N THR A 31 -21.67 -10.22 -31.04
CA THR A 31 -20.39 -9.77 -30.47
C THR A 31 -19.70 -10.86 -29.63
N TRP A 32 -20.46 -11.76 -29.01
CA TRP A 32 -19.97 -12.79 -28.09
C TRP A 32 -19.74 -14.16 -28.73
N ILE A 33 -20.19 -14.40 -29.97
CA ILE A 33 -20.09 -15.72 -30.62
C ILE A 33 -18.65 -16.23 -30.63
N LYS A 34 -17.69 -15.40 -31.06
CA LYS A 34 -16.27 -15.78 -31.14
C LYS A 34 -15.68 -16.11 -29.76
N ILE A 35 -15.99 -15.31 -28.74
CA ILE A 35 -15.56 -15.58 -27.36
C ILE A 35 -16.16 -16.90 -26.87
N TYR A 36 -17.45 -17.12 -27.11
CA TYR A 36 -18.14 -18.33 -26.69
C TYR A 36 -17.55 -19.59 -27.34
N ASP A 37 -17.27 -19.55 -28.65
CA ASP A 37 -16.63 -20.64 -29.36
C ASP A 37 -15.22 -20.92 -28.82
N ASN A 38 -14.45 -19.88 -28.50
CA ASN A 38 -13.13 -20.01 -27.88
C ASN A 38 -13.22 -20.62 -26.46
N LEU A 39 -14.18 -20.19 -25.63
CA LEU A 39 -14.43 -20.79 -24.30
C LEU A 39 -14.79 -22.28 -24.42
N LYS A 40 -15.63 -22.63 -25.40
CA LYS A 40 -16.02 -24.02 -25.67
C LYS A 40 -14.83 -24.85 -26.16
N SER A 41 -13.98 -24.27 -27.01
CA SER A 41 -12.77 -24.91 -27.53
C SER A 41 -11.76 -25.22 -26.43
N LEU A 42 -11.61 -24.36 -25.43
CA LEU A 42 -10.72 -24.59 -24.28
C LEU A 42 -11.25 -25.69 -23.37
N GLY A 43 -12.56 -25.70 -23.13
CA GLY A 43 -13.20 -26.69 -22.26
C GLY A 43 -12.99 -26.42 -20.76
N ARG A 44 -13.74 -27.13 -19.92
CA ARG A 44 -13.83 -26.87 -18.47
C ARG A 44 -12.50 -27.02 -17.73
N GLU A 45 -11.75 -28.08 -18.00
CA GLU A 45 -10.52 -28.39 -17.28
C GLU A 45 -9.44 -27.34 -17.53
N GLU A 46 -9.26 -26.94 -18.79
CA GLU A 46 -8.30 -25.90 -19.16
C GLU A 46 -8.70 -24.55 -18.57
N LEU A 47 -9.99 -24.19 -18.57
CA LEU A 47 -10.46 -22.95 -17.92
C LEU A 47 -10.17 -22.95 -16.41
N ILE A 48 -10.31 -24.09 -15.72
CA ILE A 48 -9.93 -24.22 -14.30
C ILE A 48 -8.42 -24.02 -14.14
N SER A 49 -7.61 -24.63 -15.01
CA SER A 49 -6.16 -24.51 -15.01
C SER A 49 -5.71 -23.04 -15.21
N ARG A 50 -6.25 -22.38 -16.23
CA ARG A 50 -5.94 -20.97 -16.55
C ARG A 50 -6.46 -20.00 -15.51
N GLN A 51 -7.61 -20.25 -14.89
CA GLN A 51 -8.09 -19.43 -13.78
C GLN A 51 -7.12 -19.53 -12.59
N LYS A 52 -6.62 -20.73 -12.26
CA LYS A 52 -5.59 -20.88 -11.22
C LYS A 52 -4.29 -20.17 -11.59
N GLU A 53 -3.92 -20.18 -12.86
CA GLU A 53 -2.75 -19.43 -13.35
C GLU A 53 -2.95 -17.92 -13.22
N ILE A 54 -4.14 -17.39 -13.52
CA ILE A 54 -4.51 -15.99 -13.26
C ILE A 54 -4.39 -15.67 -11.77
N ASP A 55 -5.02 -16.49 -10.91
CA ASP A 55 -5.01 -16.29 -9.45
C ASP A 55 -3.57 -16.31 -8.90
N TRP A 56 -2.73 -17.21 -9.44
CA TRP A 56 -1.30 -17.26 -9.13
C TRP A 56 -0.60 -15.98 -9.57
N ASN A 57 -0.69 -15.56 -10.84
CA ASN A 57 -0.07 -14.33 -11.33
C ASN A 57 -0.49 -13.09 -10.51
N LEU A 58 -1.77 -13.00 -10.10
CA LEU A 58 -2.26 -11.90 -9.25
C LEU A 58 -1.57 -11.89 -7.87
N SER A 59 -1.44 -13.07 -7.26
CA SER A 59 -0.73 -13.25 -5.98
C SER A 59 0.76 -12.90 -6.12
N GLU A 60 1.40 -13.36 -7.20
CA GLU A 60 2.83 -13.14 -7.44
C GLU A 60 3.15 -11.67 -7.74
N ASN A 61 2.26 -10.97 -8.46
CA ASN A 61 2.39 -9.53 -8.69
C ASN A 61 1.92 -8.71 -7.47
N GLY A 62 1.41 -9.36 -6.41
CA GLY A 62 0.96 -8.75 -5.17
C GLY A 62 -0.19 -7.75 -5.32
N ILE A 63 -1.08 -8.01 -6.28
CA ILE A 63 -2.20 -7.13 -6.57
C ILE A 63 -3.22 -7.30 -5.47
N THR A 64 -3.41 -6.26 -4.67
CA THR A 64 -4.27 -6.29 -3.48
C THR A 64 -5.32 -5.19 -3.52
N TYR A 65 -6.40 -5.41 -2.75
CA TYR A 65 -7.37 -4.40 -2.43
C TYR A 65 -7.70 -4.50 -0.94
N ASN A 66 -7.34 -3.49 -0.15
CA ASN A 66 -7.48 -3.55 1.30
C ASN A 66 -8.94 -3.32 1.71
N ILE A 67 -9.45 -4.19 2.59
CA ILE A 67 -10.77 -4.03 3.20
C ILE A 67 -10.56 -3.36 4.55
N TYR A 68 -11.23 -2.23 4.79
CA TYR A 68 -11.16 -1.57 6.09
C TYR A 68 -11.67 -2.47 7.20
N ASN A 69 -10.89 -2.59 8.28
CA ASN A 69 -11.20 -3.36 9.48
C ASN A 69 -11.35 -4.88 9.26
N ASP A 70 -10.68 -5.46 8.26
CA ASP A 70 -10.69 -6.93 8.05
C ASP A 70 -9.91 -7.65 9.17
N PRO A 71 -10.53 -8.58 9.92
CA PRO A 71 -9.83 -9.37 10.94
C PRO A 71 -8.72 -10.27 10.36
N ASN A 72 -8.76 -10.58 9.05
CA ASN A 72 -7.73 -11.38 8.38
C ASN A 72 -6.51 -10.55 7.91
N GLY A 73 -6.48 -9.24 8.22
CA GLY A 73 -5.34 -8.37 7.99
C GLY A 73 -5.42 -7.50 6.73
N LEU A 74 -4.39 -6.69 6.54
CA LEU A 74 -4.17 -5.95 5.29
C LEU A 74 -3.88 -6.98 4.18
N ASN A 75 -4.27 -6.68 2.92
CA ASN A 75 -3.88 -7.40 1.70
C ASN A 75 -4.74 -8.58 1.26
N ARG A 76 -6.05 -8.37 1.10
CA ARG A 76 -6.87 -9.32 0.33
C ARG A 76 -6.43 -9.32 -1.15
N PRO A 77 -6.16 -10.49 -1.75
CA PRO A 77 -5.83 -10.58 -3.17
C PRO A 77 -6.93 -10.00 -4.04
N TRP A 78 -6.54 -9.30 -5.09
CA TRP A 78 -7.42 -8.95 -6.19
C TRP A 78 -7.82 -10.20 -6.96
N ASN A 79 -9.09 -10.29 -7.37
CA ASN A 79 -9.59 -11.41 -8.15
C ASN A 79 -9.90 -10.96 -9.57
N LEU A 80 -9.36 -11.64 -10.57
CA LEU A 80 -9.65 -11.44 -11.98
C LEU A 80 -10.32 -12.69 -12.54
N ASN A 81 -11.50 -12.54 -13.14
CA ASN A 81 -12.17 -13.64 -13.79
C ASN A 81 -11.62 -13.85 -15.20
N ILE A 82 -11.43 -15.12 -15.57
CA ILE A 82 -10.97 -15.53 -16.90
C ILE A 82 -11.88 -15.08 -18.05
N VAL A 83 -13.19 -14.91 -17.79
CA VAL A 83 -14.14 -14.45 -18.82
C VAL A 83 -14.14 -12.92 -18.87
N PRO A 84 -13.73 -12.30 -20.00
CA PRO A 84 -13.70 -10.85 -20.14
C PRO A 84 -15.11 -10.29 -20.28
N PHE A 85 -15.24 -8.98 -20.11
CA PHE A 85 -16.38 -8.22 -20.60
C PHE A 85 -16.02 -7.59 -21.93
N ILE A 86 -16.87 -7.78 -22.94
CA ILE A 86 -16.62 -7.28 -24.28
C ILE A 86 -17.72 -6.30 -24.71
N MET A 87 -17.34 -5.28 -25.48
CA MET A 87 -18.26 -4.33 -26.09
C MET A 87 -17.83 -4.03 -27.52
N HIS A 88 -18.80 -3.91 -28.43
CA HIS A 88 -18.51 -3.58 -29.82
C HIS A 88 -18.14 -2.10 -29.96
N LYS A 89 -17.19 -1.76 -30.84
CA LYS A 89 -16.74 -0.37 -31.04
C LYS A 89 -17.85 0.61 -31.37
N ASN A 90 -18.84 0.21 -32.18
CA ASN A 90 -19.96 1.09 -32.54
C ASN A 90 -20.79 1.50 -31.31
N GLU A 91 -20.99 0.57 -30.37
CA GLU A 91 -21.65 0.89 -29.11
C GLU A 91 -20.76 1.79 -28.25
N TRP A 92 -19.47 1.45 -28.16
CA TRP A 92 -18.51 2.22 -27.39
C TRP A 92 -18.39 3.67 -27.86
N GLN A 93 -18.54 3.96 -29.16
CA GLN A 93 -18.51 5.32 -29.69
C GLN A 93 -19.61 6.21 -29.12
N GLU A 94 -20.81 5.67 -28.89
CA GLU A 94 -21.89 6.42 -28.25
C GLU A 94 -21.59 6.67 -26.78
N VAL A 95 -21.06 5.66 -26.08
CA VAL A 95 -20.61 5.78 -24.68
C VAL A 95 -19.50 6.83 -24.56
N GLU A 96 -18.48 6.76 -25.42
CA GLU A 96 -17.37 7.71 -25.48
C GLU A 96 -17.89 9.15 -25.69
N ARG A 97 -18.81 9.37 -26.63
CA ARG A 97 -19.41 10.68 -26.87
C ARG A 97 -20.12 11.21 -25.62
N GLY A 98 -20.90 10.36 -24.96
CA GLY A 98 -21.62 10.76 -23.76
C GLY A 98 -20.73 10.99 -22.54
N LEU A 99 -19.64 10.23 -22.39
CA LEU A 99 -18.64 10.46 -21.35
C LEU A 99 -17.91 11.79 -21.54
N LYS A 100 -17.56 12.15 -22.78
CA LYS A 100 -16.97 13.48 -23.09
C LYS A 100 -17.94 14.61 -22.78
N GLN A 101 -19.20 14.49 -23.20
CA GLN A 101 -20.24 15.47 -22.89
C GLN A 101 -20.40 15.63 -21.37
N ARG A 102 -20.48 14.51 -20.64
CA ARG A 102 -20.68 14.51 -19.19
C ARG A 102 -19.49 15.08 -18.43
N ALA A 103 -18.26 14.73 -18.80
CA ALA A 103 -17.05 15.31 -18.21
C ALA A 103 -17.01 16.83 -18.42
N HIS A 104 -17.30 17.30 -19.64
CA HIS A 104 -17.37 18.73 -19.93
C HIS A 104 -18.49 19.45 -19.17
N LEU A 105 -19.66 18.84 -19.07
CA LEU A 105 -20.78 19.41 -18.33
C LEU A 105 -20.44 19.56 -16.84
N LEU A 106 -19.85 18.53 -16.22
CA LEU A 106 -19.46 18.55 -14.81
C LEU A 106 -18.30 19.53 -14.55
N ASP A 107 -17.39 19.70 -15.50
CA ASP A 107 -16.35 20.74 -15.48
C ASP A 107 -16.95 22.16 -15.40
N LEU A 108 -17.98 22.44 -16.22
CA LEU A 108 -18.71 23.70 -16.17
C LEU A 108 -19.46 23.89 -14.86
N VAL A 109 -20.06 22.82 -14.32
CA VAL A 109 -20.78 22.85 -13.04
C VAL A 109 -19.83 23.20 -11.88
N VAL A 110 -18.68 22.55 -11.77
CA VAL A 110 -17.74 22.85 -10.68
C VAL A 110 -17.17 24.28 -10.80
N LYS A 111 -16.88 24.73 -12.03
CA LYS A 111 -16.45 26.10 -12.30
C LYS A 111 -17.51 27.14 -11.94
N ASP A 112 -18.78 26.82 -12.14
CA ASP A 112 -19.89 27.70 -11.76
C ASP A 112 -20.08 27.76 -10.23
N ILE A 113 -20.09 26.60 -9.56
CA ILE A 113 -20.34 26.48 -8.11
C ILE A 113 -19.31 27.25 -7.27
N TYR A 114 -18.03 27.19 -7.64
CA TYR A 114 -16.94 27.93 -6.96
C TYR A 114 -16.66 29.31 -7.60
N GLY A 115 -17.48 29.73 -8.56
CA GLY A 115 -17.32 30.98 -9.31
C GLY A 115 -18.59 31.81 -9.34
N LYS A 116 -19.18 31.96 -10.53
CA LYS A 116 -20.30 32.88 -10.78
C LYS A 116 -21.62 32.43 -10.16
N ARG A 117 -21.81 31.12 -9.96
CA ARG A 117 -23.01 30.49 -9.38
C ARG A 117 -24.30 30.81 -10.14
N GLU A 118 -24.23 30.86 -11.46
CA GLU A 118 -25.37 31.11 -12.33
C GLU A 118 -26.47 30.06 -12.16
N LEU A 119 -26.11 28.79 -11.95
CA LEU A 119 -27.09 27.71 -11.74
C LEU A 119 -27.97 27.96 -10.50
N LEU A 120 -27.35 28.49 -9.43
CA LEU A 120 -28.05 28.84 -8.19
C LEU A 120 -28.87 30.14 -8.35
N LYS A 121 -28.24 31.18 -8.92
CA LYS A 121 -28.88 32.50 -9.14
C LYS A 121 -30.11 32.42 -10.03
N LYS A 122 -30.11 31.54 -11.03
CA LYS A 122 -31.23 31.32 -11.95
C LYS A 122 -32.23 30.27 -11.46
N GLY A 123 -32.01 29.68 -10.28
CA GLY A 123 -32.90 28.67 -9.71
C GLY A 123 -32.93 27.34 -10.48
N ILE A 124 -31.90 27.04 -11.27
CA ILE A 124 -31.78 25.76 -11.99
C ILE A 124 -31.46 24.64 -10.99
N ILE A 125 -30.63 24.95 -9.98
CA ILE A 125 -30.30 24.06 -8.88
C ILE A 125 -30.70 24.76 -7.57
N PRO A 126 -31.40 24.08 -6.65
CA PRO A 126 -31.66 24.60 -5.31
C PRO A 126 -30.37 24.82 -4.50
N HIS A 127 -30.34 25.87 -3.68
CA HIS A 127 -29.17 26.25 -2.88
C HIS A 127 -28.75 25.13 -1.91
N GLU A 128 -29.73 24.42 -1.36
CA GLU A 128 -29.57 23.37 -0.36
C GLU A 128 -28.81 22.16 -0.92
N VAL A 129 -28.93 21.87 -2.21
CA VAL A 129 -28.19 20.78 -2.88
C VAL A 129 -26.69 21.02 -2.79
N ILE A 130 -26.24 22.28 -2.86
CA ILE A 130 -24.82 22.64 -2.81
C ILE A 130 -24.41 23.01 -1.38
N PHE A 131 -25.03 24.02 -0.78
CA PHE A 131 -24.60 24.56 0.51
C PHE A 131 -24.93 23.67 1.71
N GLY A 132 -25.92 22.77 1.56
CA GLY A 132 -26.22 21.73 2.56
C GLY A 132 -25.32 20.50 2.46
N HIS A 133 -24.54 20.36 1.38
CA HIS A 133 -23.69 19.20 1.15
C HIS A 133 -22.29 19.40 1.76
N ARG A 134 -21.85 18.45 2.60
CA ARG A 134 -20.56 18.53 3.32
C ARG A 134 -19.33 18.58 2.41
N GLY A 135 -19.45 18.11 1.18
CA GLY A 135 -18.39 18.18 0.16
C GLY A 135 -18.21 19.56 -0.49
N PHE A 136 -19.07 20.55 -0.19
CA PHE A 136 -18.85 21.92 -0.64
C PHE A 136 -17.87 22.61 0.29
N LEU A 137 -16.65 22.86 -0.21
CA LEU A 137 -15.56 23.42 0.58
C LEU A 137 -15.50 24.94 0.37
N ARG A 138 -16.04 25.71 1.33
CA ARG A 138 -16.07 27.18 1.25
C ARG A 138 -14.68 27.79 1.07
N GLN A 139 -13.65 27.14 1.60
CA GLN A 139 -12.25 27.52 1.51
C GLN A 139 -11.71 27.47 0.07
N CYS A 140 -12.38 26.73 -0.82
CA CYS A 140 -12.05 26.62 -2.25
C CYS A 140 -12.75 27.67 -3.12
N ASP A 141 -13.57 28.54 -2.53
CA ASP A 141 -14.30 29.55 -3.29
C ASP A 141 -13.38 30.58 -3.95
N GLY A 142 -13.62 30.86 -5.23
CA GLY A 142 -12.86 31.85 -5.99
C GLY A 142 -11.40 31.47 -6.29
N ILE A 143 -10.98 30.23 -6.01
CA ILE A 143 -9.62 29.78 -6.35
C ILE A 143 -9.50 29.66 -7.87
N GLU A 144 -8.60 30.44 -8.46
CA GLU A 144 -8.22 30.31 -9.86
C GLU A 144 -7.15 29.23 -10.03
N LEU A 145 -7.41 28.27 -10.91
CA LEU A 145 -6.51 27.15 -11.20
C LEU A 145 -5.59 27.45 -12.39
N ASN A 146 -4.44 26.77 -12.42
CA ASN A 146 -3.49 26.81 -13.54
C ASN A 146 -3.87 25.88 -14.71
N THR A 147 -4.77 24.93 -14.47
CA THR A 147 -5.21 23.96 -15.46
C THR A 147 -6.32 24.52 -16.34
N GLU A 148 -6.34 24.14 -17.63
CA GLU A 148 -7.37 24.60 -18.57
C GLU A 148 -8.78 24.12 -18.17
N LYS A 149 -8.87 22.91 -17.62
CA LYS A 149 -10.09 22.31 -17.09
C LYS A 149 -9.99 22.15 -15.57
N TYR A 150 -11.08 22.38 -14.86
CA TYR A 150 -11.21 22.12 -13.43
C TYR A 150 -11.33 20.62 -13.17
N LEU A 151 -12.08 19.89 -14.01
CA LEU A 151 -12.18 18.44 -13.95
C LEU A 151 -11.20 17.80 -14.95
N SER A 152 -10.01 17.46 -14.48
CA SER A 152 -8.92 16.92 -15.32
C SER A 152 -9.03 15.41 -15.53
N LEU A 153 -9.47 14.66 -14.51
CA LEU A 153 -9.69 13.22 -14.55
C LEU A 153 -11.11 12.90 -14.07
N TYR A 154 -11.88 12.17 -14.87
CA TYR A 154 -13.26 11.80 -14.58
C TYR A 154 -13.44 10.29 -14.70
N GLY A 155 -14.07 9.68 -13.70
CA GLY A 155 -14.53 8.30 -13.73
C GLY A 155 -16.06 8.23 -13.75
N ALA A 156 -16.62 7.39 -14.60
CA ALA A 156 -18.05 7.11 -14.63
C ALA A 156 -18.31 5.64 -14.33
N ASP A 157 -19.07 5.34 -13.27
CA ASP A 157 -19.62 4.01 -13.04
C ASP A 157 -20.83 3.84 -13.97
N LEU A 158 -20.75 2.90 -14.91
CA LEU A 158 -21.74 2.59 -15.93
C LEU A 158 -22.29 1.17 -15.74
N SER A 159 -23.56 0.99 -16.09
CA SER A 159 -24.15 -0.34 -16.22
C SER A 159 -25.29 -0.33 -17.24
N ARG A 160 -25.57 -1.46 -17.87
CA ARG A 160 -26.59 -1.52 -18.91
C ARG A 160 -27.98 -1.65 -18.29
N GLY A 161 -28.88 -0.76 -18.69
CA GLY A 161 -30.28 -0.77 -18.27
C GLY A 161 -31.12 -1.81 -19.01
N PRO A 162 -32.38 -2.00 -18.61
CA PRO A 162 -33.31 -2.94 -19.26
C PRO A 162 -33.67 -2.53 -20.70
N ASP A 163 -33.44 -1.28 -21.09
CA ASP A 163 -33.62 -0.75 -22.44
C ASP A 163 -32.42 -1.05 -23.36
N GLY A 164 -31.42 -1.77 -22.88
CA GLY A 164 -30.22 -2.15 -23.62
C GLY A 164 -29.18 -1.04 -23.77
N ARG A 165 -29.42 0.18 -23.27
CA ARG A 165 -28.44 1.29 -23.31
C ARG A 165 -27.53 1.25 -22.10
N MET A 166 -26.37 1.90 -22.19
CA MET A 166 -25.48 2.12 -21.04
C MET A 166 -25.94 3.33 -20.24
N TRP A 167 -26.10 3.17 -18.93
CA TRP A 167 -26.59 4.22 -18.02
C TRP A 167 -25.47 4.63 -17.07
N VAL A 168 -25.42 5.93 -16.74
CA VAL A 168 -24.55 6.43 -15.67
C VAL A 168 -25.19 6.13 -14.32
N VAL A 169 -24.46 5.38 -13.50
CA VAL A 169 -24.86 4.96 -12.16
C VAL A 169 -24.27 5.91 -11.11
N ASN A 170 -22.99 6.25 -11.22
CA ASN A 170 -22.34 7.24 -10.35
C ASN A 170 -21.22 7.99 -11.09
N ASP A 171 -21.02 9.24 -10.72
CA ASP A 171 -19.87 10.05 -11.09
C ASP A 171 -18.76 9.92 -10.04
N ARG A 172 -17.50 9.92 -10.50
CA ARG A 172 -16.28 9.86 -9.67
C ARG A 172 -15.31 10.94 -10.13
N THR A 173 -15.14 11.97 -9.33
CA THR A 173 -14.47 13.22 -9.73
C THR A 173 -13.37 13.62 -8.76
N GLN A 174 -13.33 13.07 -7.54
CA GLN A 174 -12.33 13.44 -6.55
C GLN A 174 -10.98 12.77 -6.85
N ALA A 175 -10.86 11.48 -6.57
CA ALA A 175 -9.69 10.66 -6.86
C ALA A 175 -10.14 9.30 -7.45
N PRO A 176 -10.67 9.28 -8.69
CA PRO A 176 -11.24 8.05 -9.25
C PRO A 176 -10.18 6.95 -9.37
N SER A 177 -10.48 5.79 -8.78
CA SER A 177 -9.63 4.61 -8.81
C SER A 177 -10.10 3.55 -9.80
N GLY A 178 -9.16 2.75 -10.30
CA GLY A 178 -9.39 1.58 -11.14
C GLY A 178 -8.55 1.50 -12.42
N MET A 179 -7.87 2.58 -12.82
CA MET A 179 -7.04 2.61 -14.03
C MET A 179 -5.85 1.64 -13.95
N GLY A 180 -5.16 1.59 -12.81
CA GLY A 180 -4.01 0.71 -12.63
C GLY A 180 -4.44 -0.76 -12.59
N TYR A 181 -5.58 -1.05 -11.95
CA TYR A 181 -6.16 -2.39 -11.98
C TYR A 181 -6.61 -2.80 -13.40
N ALA A 182 -7.19 -1.89 -14.18
CA ALA A 182 -7.60 -2.18 -15.56
C ALA A 182 -6.38 -2.53 -16.44
N LEU A 183 -5.31 -1.74 -16.35
CA LEU A 183 -4.05 -1.98 -17.07
C LEU A 183 -3.42 -3.33 -16.69
N GLU A 184 -3.40 -3.65 -15.40
CA GLU A 184 -2.83 -4.90 -14.91
C GLU A 184 -3.70 -6.11 -15.27
N ASN A 185 -5.03 -5.99 -15.21
CA ASN A 185 -5.95 -7.04 -15.65
C ASN A 185 -5.70 -7.40 -17.12
N ARG A 186 -5.54 -6.39 -17.99
CA ARG A 186 -5.24 -6.59 -19.40
C ARG A 186 -3.90 -7.28 -19.61
N THR A 187 -2.88 -6.86 -18.87
CA THR A 187 -1.52 -7.44 -18.94
C THR A 187 -1.53 -8.92 -18.59
N ILE A 188 -2.24 -9.30 -17.52
CA ILE A 188 -2.39 -10.71 -17.10
C ILE A 188 -3.24 -11.50 -18.10
N ALA A 189 -4.38 -10.96 -18.54
CA ALA A 189 -5.26 -11.63 -19.49
C ALA A 189 -4.55 -11.92 -20.82
N LYS A 190 -3.81 -10.95 -21.38
CA LYS A 190 -3.02 -11.15 -22.62
C LYS A 190 -1.95 -12.23 -22.48
N ARG A 191 -1.37 -12.39 -21.29
CA ARG A 191 -0.33 -13.39 -21.01
C ARG A 191 -0.91 -14.79 -20.82
N VAL A 192 -1.96 -14.91 -20.00
CA VAL A 192 -2.48 -16.21 -19.54
C VAL A 192 -3.50 -16.81 -20.53
N ILE A 193 -4.29 -16.00 -21.22
CA ILE A 193 -5.37 -16.48 -22.11
C ILE A 193 -5.35 -15.87 -23.51
N PRO A 194 -4.22 -15.91 -24.25
CA PRO A 194 -4.15 -15.39 -25.61
C PRO A 194 -5.14 -16.10 -26.57
N ASP A 195 -5.41 -17.39 -26.34
CA ASP A 195 -6.33 -18.21 -27.14
C ASP A 195 -7.78 -17.71 -27.06
N LEU A 196 -8.18 -17.11 -25.94
CA LEU A 196 -9.52 -16.57 -25.79
C LEU A 196 -9.75 -15.37 -26.72
N TYR A 197 -8.70 -14.62 -27.01
CA TYR A 197 -8.71 -13.47 -27.92
C TYR A 197 -8.36 -13.82 -29.36
N LYS A 198 -8.22 -15.11 -29.69
CA LYS A 198 -7.92 -15.56 -31.05
C LYS A 198 -9.01 -15.08 -32.02
N ASN A 199 -8.57 -14.45 -33.11
CA ASN A 199 -9.44 -13.83 -34.13
C ASN A 199 -10.33 -12.68 -33.61
N ILE A 200 -9.97 -12.08 -32.49
CA ILE A 200 -10.65 -10.91 -31.91
C ILE A 200 -9.64 -9.76 -31.83
N HIS A 201 -10.00 -8.62 -32.42
CA HIS A 201 -9.18 -7.42 -32.35
C HIS A 201 -9.65 -6.55 -31.19
N VAL A 202 -8.90 -6.58 -30.09
CA VAL A 202 -9.12 -5.73 -28.92
C VAL A 202 -8.44 -4.38 -29.13
N GLY A 203 -9.15 -3.28 -28.87
CA GLY A 203 -8.62 -1.92 -28.96
C GLY A 203 -7.41 -1.70 -28.06
N VAL A 204 -6.46 -0.87 -28.51
CA VAL A 204 -5.23 -0.56 -27.77
C VAL A 204 -5.50 0.54 -26.75
N GLU A 205 -5.06 0.33 -25.50
CA GLU A 205 -5.21 1.25 -24.36
C GLU A 205 -4.03 2.21 -24.20
N ASP A 206 -2.88 1.91 -24.81
CA ASP A 206 -1.57 2.49 -24.48
C ASP A 206 -1.51 4.03 -24.63
N TRP A 207 -2.22 4.61 -25.61
CA TRP A 207 -2.22 6.06 -25.84
C TRP A 207 -2.93 6.87 -24.73
N PHE A 208 -3.79 6.25 -23.94
CA PHE A 208 -4.49 6.95 -22.84
C PHE A 208 -3.53 7.29 -21.70
N PHE A 209 -2.61 6.39 -21.38
CA PHE A 209 -1.63 6.60 -20.31
C PHE A 209 -0.58 7.63 -20.72
N ASP A 210 -0.14 7.62 -21.99
CA ASP A 210 0.70 8.67 -22.55
C ASP A 210 0.02 10.04 -22.48
N ASP A 211 -1.26 10.13 -22.87
CA ASP A 211 -2.03 11.37 -22.80
C ASP A 211 -2.22 11.85 -21.35
N PHE A 212 -2.35 10.93 -20.39
CA PHE A 212 -2.45 11.28 -18.97
C PHE A 212 -1.12 11.79 -18.42
N ASP A 213 0.00 11.18 -18.80
CA ASP A 213 1.33 11.67 -18.45
C ASP A 213 1.55 13.10 -18.98
N GLN A 214 1.20 13.34 -20.24
CA GLN A 214 1.27 14.67 -20.84
C GLN A 214 0.34 15.67 -20.14
N LEU A 215 -0.84 15.25 -19.67
CA LEU A 215 -1.70 16.10 -18.85
C LEU A 215 -1.00 16.53 -17.56
N LEU A 216 -0.31 15.61 -16.87
CA LEU A 216 0.42 15.92 -15.64
C LEU A 216 1.58 16.89 -15.90
N VAL A 217 2.35 16.66 -16.97
CA VAL A 217 3.44 17.57 -17.37
C VAL A 217 2.93 18.97 -17.72
N ASN A 218 1.85 19.05 -18.49
CA ASN A 218 1.27 20.33 -18.91
C ASN A 218 0.56 21.09 -17.79
N ALA A 219 0.23 20.41 -16.68
CA ALA A 219 -0.38 21.05 -15.52
C ALA A 219 0.61 21.88 -14.69
N ALA A 220 1.92 21.80 -14.96
CA ALA A 220 2.93 22.57 -14.22
C ALA A 220 2.66 24.09 -14.29
N PRO A 221 2.69 24.83 -13.16
CA PRO A 221 2.45 26.28 -13.16
C PRO A 221 3.40 27.07 -14.06
N GLU A 222 4.68 26.68 -14.05
CA GLU A 222 5.70 27.21 -14.94
C GLU A 222 5.98 26.18 -16.04
N LYS A 223 6.06 26.62 -17.29
CA LYS A 223 6.40 25.75 -18.44
C LYS A 223 7.89 25.34 -18.37
N LYS A 224 8.19 24.38 -17.50
CA LYS A 224 9.50 23.74 -17.37
C LYS A 224 9.57 22.53 -18.31
N GLN A 225 10.77 22.25 -18.81
CA GLN A 225 11.00 21.06 -19.65
C GLN A 225 10.76 19.76 -18.87
N ASN A 226 11.13 19.75 -17.58
CA ASN A 226 10.99 18.60 -16.68
C ASN A 226 10.41 19.06 -15.33
N PRO A 227 9.07 19.19 -15.19
CA PRO A 227 8.45 19.55 -13.92
C PRO A 227 8.59 18.42 -12.89
N THR A 228 8.68 18.78 -11.61
CA THR A 228 8.69 17.80 -10.52
C THR A 228 7.24 17.40 -10.19
N ILE A 229 6.87 16.17 -10.58
CA ILE A 229 5.54 15.59 -10.41
C ILE A 229 5.62 14.51 -9.34
N VAL A 230 4.67 14.49 -8.40
CA VAL A 230 4.60 13.48 -7.33
C VAL A 230 3.19 12.86 -7.23
N VAL A 231 3.10 11.62 -6.75
CA VAL A 231 1.84 10.95 -6.43
C VAL A 231 1.59 11.01 -4.93
N LEU A 232 0.62 11.83 -4.50
CA LEU A 232 0.25 11.96 -3.09
C LEU A 232 -0.71 10.84 -2.67
N THR A 233 -0.27 9.98 -1.76
CA THR A 233 -1.03 8.82 -1.27
C THR A 233 -1.35 8.92 0.23
N PRO A 234 -2.53 8.43 0.67
CA PRO A 234 -2.84 8.26 2.09
C PRO A 234 -2.02 7.16 2.78
N GLY A 235 -1.37 6.28 2.00
CA GLY A 235 -0.51 5.21 2.49
C GLY A 235 -1.12 3.80 2.46
N PRO A 236 -0.38 2.79 2.95
CA PRO A 236 -0.68 1.35 2.78
C PRO A 236 -2.02 0.88 3.32
N HIS A 237 -2.60 1.59 4.28
CA HIS A 237 -3.88 1.21 4.89
C HIS A 237 -5.09 1.57 4.01
N ASN A 238 -4.89 2.28 2.91
CA ASN A 238 -5.95 2.62 1.97
C ASN A 238 -6.29 1.44 1.04
N GLU A 239 -7.56 1.34 0.64
CA GLU A 239 -8.08 0.23 -0.17
C GLU A 239 -7.41 0.09 -1.54
N THR A 240 -6.99 1.21 -2.15
CA THR A 240 -6.41 1.24 -3.51
C THR A 240 -4.93 1.60 -3.51
N TYR A 241 -4.22 1.39 -2.39
CA TYR A 241 -2.80 1.70 -2.29
C TYR A 241 -1.94 1.00 -3.37
N PHE A 242 -2.30 -0.24 -3.74
CA PHE A 242 -1.66 -0.96 -4.84
C PHE A 242 -1.64 -0.12 -6.12
N GLU A 243 -2.79 0.43 -6.52
CA GLU A 243 -2.88 1.26 -7.74
C GLU A 243 -2.03 2.52 -7.64
N HIS A 244 -1.94 3.14 -6.45
CA HIS A 244 -1.12 4.34 -6.26
C HIS A 244 0.36 4.03 -6.49
N ALA A 245 0.85 2.94 -5.88
CA ALA A 245 2.23 2.49 -6.03
C ALA A 245 2.52 2.00 -7.47
N TYR A 246 1.56 1.31 -8.09
CA TYR A 246 1.66 0.81 -9.45
C TYR A 246 1.76 1.95 -10.47
N LEU A 247 0.86 2.94 -10.41
CA LEU A 247 0.90 4.09 -11.33
C LEU A 247 2.13 4.98 -11.07
N ALA A 248 2.55 5.16 -9.82
CA ALA A 248 3.78 5.89 -9.50
C ALA A 248 5.00 5.21 -10.14
N SER A 249 5.11 3.88 -10.02
CA SER A 249 6.17 3.10 -10.67
C SER A 249 6.07 3.14 -12.20
N TYR A 250 4.87 3.00 -12.75
CA TYR A 250 4.60 3.02 -14.20
C TYR A 250 5.04 4.34 -14.86
N TYR A 251 4.75 5.49 -14.24
CA TYR A 251 5.15 6.80 -14.75
C TYR A 251 6.54 7.26 -14.28
N GLY A 252 7.15 6.56 -13.32
CA GLY A 252 8.43 6.96 -12.72
C GLY A 252 8.34 8.18 -11.80
N TYR A 253 7.16 8.46 -11.21
CA TYR A 253 6.96 9.57 -10.27
C TYR A 253 7.17 9.13 -8.81
N PRO A 254 7.77 9.96 -7.94
CA PRO A 254 7.85 9.68 -6.52
C PRO A 254 6.46 9.48 -5.88
N LEU A 255 6.31 8.38 -5.13
CA LEU A 255 5.14 8.12 -4.30
C LEU A 255 5.39 8.74 -2.91
N VAL A 256 4.59 9.75 -2.54
CA VAL A 256 4.79 10.55 -1.33
C VAL A 256 3.56 10.60 -0.43
N ARG A 257 3.75 10.72 0.88
CA ARG A 257 2.68 11.00 1.85
C ARG A 257 2.71 12.47 2.26
N GLY A 258 1.67 12.93 2.97
CA GLY A 258 1.64 14.28 3.52
C GLY A 258 2.88 14.64 4.35
N SER A 259 3.41 13.67 5.12
CA SER A 259 4.62 13.82 5.96
C SER A 259 5.92 14.03 5.17
N ASP A 260 5.96 13.61 3.89
CA ASP A 260 7.11 13.83 3.00
C ASP A 260 7.20 15.26 2.49
N LEU A 261 6.10 16.00 2.61
CA LEU A 261 5.93 17.30 2.01
C LEU A 261 5.92 18.39 3.07
N VAL A 262 6.36 19.58 2.68
CA VAL A 262 6.34 20.76 3.55
C VAL A 262 6.07 22.00 2.72
N VAL A 263 5.25 22.90 3.26
CA VAL A 263 5.06 24.23 2.71
C VAL A 263 6.07 25.17 3.33
N ARG A 264 6.86 25.86 2.50
CA ARG A 264 7.83 26.86 2.92
C ARG A 264 7.89 27.98 1.90
N GLU A 265 7.86 29.22 2.37
CA GLU A 265 7.95 30.43 1.53
C GLU A 265 6.90 30.45 0.40
N GLY A 266 5.68 30.01 0.71
CA GLY A 266 4.56 29.98 -0.25
C GLY A 266 4.67 28.92 -1.34
N LYS A 267 5.68 28.03 -1.29
CA LYS A 267 5.92 26.93 -2.22
C LYS A 267 5.81 25.57 -1.54
N LEU A 268 5.55 24.53 -2.31
CA LEU A 268 5.52 23.15 -1.84
C LEU A 268 6.85 22.45 -2.14
N TRP A 269 7.36 21.74 -1.14
CA TRP A 269 8.65 21.06 -1.20
C TRP A 269 8.53 19.60 -0.77
N MET A 270 9.23 18.72 -1.45
CA MET A 270 9.50 17.35 -1.02
C MET A 270 10.77 17.32 -0.17
N LYS A 271 10.71 16.64 0.97
CA LYS A 271 11.89 16.31 1.78
C LYS A 271 12.67 15.21 1.07
N SER A 272 13.83 15.54 0.51
CA SER A 272 14.76 14.53 -0.01
C SER A 272 15.94 14.31 0.94
N LEU A 273 16.75 13.28 0.70
CA LEU A 273 17.95 13.02 1.50
C LEU A 273 18.96 14.18 1.48
N LYS A 274 19.06 14.93 0.39
CA LYS A 274 20.03 16.03 0.28
C LYS A 274 19.41 17.39 0.64
N GLU A 275 18.32 17.74 -0.03
CA GLU A 275 17.74 19.09 0.05
C GLU A 275 16.22 19.07 -0.16
N LEU A 276 15.59 20.23 -0.01
CA LEU A 276 14.18 20.37 -0.34
C LEU A 276 14.04 20.51 -1.87
N LYS A 277 13.26 19.62 -2.49
CA LYS A 277 12.97 19.67 -3.93
C LYS A 277 11.60 20.29 -4.17
N GLN A 278 11.54 21.41 -4.90
CA GLN A 278 10.27 22.08 -5.18
C GLN A 278 9.37 21.16 -6.02
N ILE A 279 8.10 21.04 -5.65
CA ILE A 279 7.08 20.29 -6.40
C ILE A 279 6.29 21.26 -7.27
N ASP A 280 6.07 20.86 -8.52
CA ASP A 280 5.27 21.63 -9.47
C ASP A 280 3.84 21.06 -9.60
N VAL A 281 3.69 19.72 -9.56
CA VAL A 281 2.39 19.05 -9.76
C VAL A 281 2.20 17.88 -8.79
N ILE A 282 0.99 17.76 -8.25
CA ILE A 282 0.56 16.64 -7.42
C ILE A 282 -0.53 15.85 -8.16
N TYR A 283 -0.25 14.59 -8.49
CA TYR A 283 -1.31 13.62 -8.77
C TYR A 283 -1.86 13.10 -7.44
N ARG A 284 -3.05 13.56 -7.07
CA ARG A 284 -3.62 13.39 -5.72
C ARG A 284 -4.50 12.14 -5.64
N ARG A 285 -4.25 11.33 -4.60
CA ARG A 285 -5.05 10.14 -4.24
C ARG A 285 -5.66 10.22 -2.82
N VAL A 286 -5.68 11.41 -2.24
CA VAL A 286 -6.23 11.73 -0.91
C VAL A 286 -7.51 12.55 -1.10
N ASP A 287 -8.60 12.21 -0.41
CA ASP A 287 -9.89 12.93 -0.50
C ASP A 287 -9.79 14.38 -0.03
N ASP A 288 -10.59 15.28 -0.61
CA ASP A 288 -10.43 16.75 -0.51
C ASP A 288 -10.25 17.26 0.92
N ILE A 289 -11.13 16.83 1.83
CA ILE A 289 -11.18 17.34 3.21
C ILE A 289 -9.91 16.99 4.00
N PHE A 290 -9.16 15.97 3.61
CA PHE A 290 -7.95 15.53 4.31
C PHE A 290 -6.67 16.18 3.77
N VAL A 291 -6.76 16.99 2.71
CA VAL A 291 -5.57 17.46 1.98
C VAL A 291 -4.81 18.59 2.69
N ASP A 292 -5.50 19.42 3.47
CA ASP A 292 -4.88 20.52 4.21
C ASP A 292 -5.45 20.61 5.64
N PRO A 293 -4.71 20.16 6.66
CA PRO A 293 -5.19 20.23 8.04
C PRO A 293 -5.27 21.64 8.61
N LEU A 294 -4.63 22.64 7.99
CA LEU A 294 -4.68 24.02 8.48
C LEU A 294 -6.03 24.69 8.17
N GLU A 295 -6.62 24.36 7.03
CA GLU A 295 -7.82 25.05 6.52
C GLU A 295 -9.06 24.15 6.37
N LEU A 296 -8.88 22.83 6.26
CA LEU A 296 -9.96 21.88 6.02
C LEU A 296 -10.26 21.03 7.27
N ARG A 297 -9.45 20.01 7.54
CA ARG A 297 -9.68 19.06 8.64
C ARG A 297 -8.45 18.94 9.54
N GLU A 298 -8.54 19.54 10.72
CA GLU A 298 -7.46 19.69 11.70
C GLU A 298 -6.84 18.37 12.19
N ASP A 299 -7.62 17.30 12.30
CA ASP A 299 -7.16 15.97 12.72
C ASP A 299 -6.63 15.11 11.56
N SER A 300 -6.47 15.69 10.36
CA SER A 300 -5.90 14.98 9.21
C SER A 300 -4.38 14.87 9.29
N TYR A 301 -3.89 13.63 9.23
CA TYR A 301 -2.48 13.29 9.07
C TYR A 301 -2.10 12.94 7.62
N LEU A 302 -3.05 13.01 6.68
CA LEU A 302 -2.86 12.55 5.29
C LEU A 302 -2.37 13.67 4.36
N GLY A 303 -2.71 14.91 4.70
CA GLY A 303 -2.46 16.11 3.90
C GLY A 303 -1.19 16.85 4.26
N VAL A 304 -1.06 18.07 3.75
CA VAL A 304 0.07 18.98 4.00
C VAL A 304 -0.46 20.31 4.48
N ALA A 305 -0.03 20.74 5.67
CA ALA A 305 -0.48 22.00 6.25
C ALA A 305 -0.10 23.19 5.34
N GLY A 306 -1.09 24.01 4.97
CA GLY A 306 -0.94 25.20 4.14
C GLY A 306 -0.91 24.93 2.63
N LEU A 307 -1.17 23.70 2.18
CA LEU A 307 -1.22 23.36 0.76
C LEU A 307 -2.27 24.15 -0.01
N LEU A 308 -3.44 24.43 0.58
CA LEU A 308 -4.50 25.19 -0.08
C LEU A 308 -4.04 26.62 -0.38
N ASN A 309 -3.26 27.24 0.51
CA ASN A 309 -2.65 28.54 0.27
C ASN A 309 -1.62 28.50 -0.89
N VAL A 310 -0.81 27.43 -1.00
CA VAL A 310 0.12 27.28 -2.13
C VAL A 310 -0.63 27.18 -3.47
N ILE A 311 -1.74 26.45 -3.48
CA ILE A 311 -2.63 26.32 -4.66
C ILE A 311 -3.23 27.68 -5.03
N ARG A 312 -3.74 28.45 -4.06
CA ARG A 312 -4.27 29.81 -4.30
C ARG A 312 -3.23 30.74 -4.94
N ASN A 313 -1.99 30.62 -4.51
CA ASN A 313 -0.88 31.40 -5.05
C ASN A 313 -0.34 30.84 -6.39
N LYS A 314 -1.00 29.82 -6.96
CA LYS A 314 -0.65 29.20 -8.25
C LYS A 314 0.77 28.63 -8.28
N ASN A 315 1.36 28.31 -7.12
CA ASN A 315 2.73 27.79 -7.02
C ASN A 315 2.81 26.26 -7.17
N VAL A 316 1.66 25.56 -7.14
CA VAL A 316 1.55 24.11 -7.37
C VAL A 316 0.20 23.80 -8.02
N SER A 317 0.17 22.80 -8.91
CA SER A 317 -1.07 22.27 -9.48
C SER A 317 -1.43 20.92 -8.87
N VAL A 318 -2.72 20.69 -8.60
CA VAL A 318 -3.22 19.43 -8.01
C VAL A 318 -4.24 18.81 -8.94
N ILE A 319 -4.02 17.54 -9.31
CA ILE A 319 -4.86 16.77 -10.22
C ILE A 319 -5.54 15.63 -9.44
N ASN A 320 -6.86 15.62 -9.26
CA ASN A 320 -7.79 16.73 -9.52
C ASN A 320 -7.73 17.82 -8.44
N PRO A 321 -8.16 19.06 -8.75
CA PRO A 321 -8.22 20.17 -7.79
C PRO A 321 -9.04 19.84 -6.54
N ILE A 322 -8.77 20.53 -5.44
CA ILE A 322 -9.51 20.36 -4.20
C ILE A 322 -10.90 21.00 -4.34
N GLY A 323 -11.94 20.30 -3.88
CA GLY A 323 -13.32 20.78 -3.89
C GLY A 323 -14.17 20.19 -5.01
N VAL A 324 -13.56 19.52 -6.01
CA VAL A 324 -14.29 18.82 -7.08
C VAL A 324 -15.10 17.62 -6.59
N GLY A 325 -14.93 17.17 -5.34
CA GLY A 325 -15.78 16.12 -4.77
C GLY A 325 -17.26 16.50 -4.66
N ILE A 326 -17.60 17.80 -4.69
CA ILE A 326 -19.00 18.27 -4.64
C ILE A 326 -19.84 17.79 -5.82
N ILE A 327 -19.24 17.55 -6.98
CA ILE A 327 -19.96 17.09 -8.19
C ILE A 327 -20.19 15.57 -8.23
N GLU A 328 -19.75 14.81 -7.21
CA GLU A 328 -20.24 13.42 -6.98
C GLU A 328 -21.61 13.38 -6.28
N ASN A 329 -22.17 14.55 -5.95
CA ASN A 329 -23.41 14.71 -5.21
C ASN A 329 -24.62 14.15 -5.99
N SER A 330 -25.24 13.11 -5.44
CA SER A 330 -26.42 12.47 -6.05
C SER A 330 -27.65 13.39 -6.12
N GLY A 331 -27.69 14.45 -5.30
CA GLY A 331 -28.70 15.51 -5.35
C GLY A 331 -28.65 16.35 -6.63
N LEU A 332 -27.55 16.32 -7.40
CA LEU A 332 -27.47 16.98 -8.71
C LEU A 332 -28.21 16.23 -9.80
N ILE A 333 -28.36 14.91 -9.66
CA ILE A 333 -28.88 14.01 -10.71
C ILE A 333 -30.24 14.50 -11.26
N PRO A 334 -31.26 14.85 -10.45
CA PRO A 334 -32.56 15.30 -10.97
C PRO A 334 -32.46 16.55 -11.86
N PHE A 335 -31.46 17.40 -11.63
CA PHE A 335 -31.28 18.66 -12.31
C PHE A 335 -30.35 18.58 -13.54
N MET A 336 -29.64 17.47 -13.74
CA MET A 336 -28.69 17.31 -14.86
C MET A 336 -29.26 17.61 -16.25
N PRO A 337 -30.52 17.24 -16.59
CA PRO A 337 -31.10 17.64 -17.88
C PRO A 337 -31.23 19.15 -18.06
N ALA A 338 -31.61 19.88 -17.00
CA ALA A 338 -31.72 21.33 -17.02
C ALA A 338 -30.34 22.01 -17.06
N ILE A 339 -29.36 21.45 -16.35
CA ILE A 339 -27.97 21.89 -16.38
C ILE A 339 -27.38 21.73 -17.79
N ALA A 340 -27.60 20.57 -18.44
CA ALA A 340 -27.17 20.31 -19.82
C ALA A 340 -27.80 21.30 -20.81
N LYS A 341 -29.10 21.56 -20.66
CA LYS A 341 -29.81 22.55 -21.48
C LYS A 341 -29.26 23.96 -21.29
N TYR A 342 -28.91 24.34 -20.06
CA TYR A 342 -28.40 25.67 -19.76
C TYR A 342 -27.00 25.91 -20.30
N PHE A 343 -26.06 24.98 -20.10
CA PHE A 343 -24.67 25.17 -20.51
C PHE A 343 -24.36 24.78 -21.95
N LEU A 344 -24.98 23.71 -22.45
CA LEU A 344 -24.65 23.11 -23.74
C LEU A 344 -25.76 23.28 -24.77
N ASP A 345 -26.97 23.69 -24.35
CA ASP A 345 -28.19 23.65 -25.17
C ASP A 345 -28.55 22.25 -25.70
N GLU A 346 -28.00 21.20 -25.08
CA GLU A 346 -28.11 19.80 -25.51
C GLU A 346 -28.91 18.93 -24.53
N LYS A 347 -29.36 17.76 -25.01
CA LYS A 347 -29.84 16.68 -24.13
C LYS A 347 -28.66 15.81 -23.70
N LEU A 348 -28.78 15.18 -22.52
CA LEU A 348 -27.81 14.18 -22.07
C LEU A 348 -27.78 13.01 -23.05
N VAL A 349 -26.58 12.67 -23.54
CA VAL A 349 -26.35 11.52 -24.43
C VAL A 349 -26.53 10.22 -23.68
N LEU A 350 -25.90 10.10 -22.51
CA LEU A 350 -26.06 8.92 -21.66
C LEU A 350 -27.23 9.11 -20.68
N PRO A 351 -28.15 8.15 -20.59
CA PRO A 351 -29.20 8.15 -19.58
C PRO A 351 -28.63 7.96 -18.17
N GLN A 352 -29.44 8.31 -17.19
CA GLN A 352 -29.13 8.20 -15.76
C GLN A 352 -30.36 7.73 -15.00
N ILE A 353 -30.14 7.15 -13.83
CA ILE A 353 -31.21 6.57 -13.00
C ILE A 353 -32.22 7.65 -12.61
N ALA A 354 -33.52 7.34 -12.75
CA ALA A 354 -34.59 8.21 -12.26
C ALA A 354 -34.38 8.47 -10.76
N THR A 355 -34.21 9.75 -10.42
CA THR A 355 -33.81 10.19 -9.08
C THR A 355 -34.73 11.31 -8.65
N TRP A 356 -35.23 11.23 -7.42
CA TRP A 356 -36.03 12.25 -6.75
C TRP A 356 -35.22 12.82 -5.59
N TRP A 357 -35.05 14.14 -5.54
CA TRP A 357 -34.42 14.79 -4.41
C TRP A 357 -35.48 15.18 -3.39
N CYS A 358 -35.37 14.63 -2.18
CA CYS A 358 -36.37 14.78 -1.14
C CYS A 358 -36.45 16.21 -0.59
N GLY A 359 -35.54 17.11 -0.96
CA GLY A 359 -35.62 18.52 -0.58
C GLY A 359 -36.77 19.27 -1.25
N GLN A 360 -37.37 18.74 -2.31
CA GLN A 360 -38.59 19.28 -2.90
C GLN A 360 -39.82 18.54 -2.34
N GLU A 361 -40.84 19.29 -1.93
CA GLU A 361 -42.01 18.76 -1.23
C GLU A 361 -42.79 17.70 -2.03
N LYS A 362 -43.01 17.95 -3.32
CA LYS A 362 -43.73 17.01 -4.20
C LYS A 362 -42.97 15.70 -4.35
N GLU A 363 -41.66 15.78 -4.53
CA GLU A 363 -40.76 14.66 -4.66
C GLU A 363 -40.67 13.87 -3.35
N LEU A 364 -40.60 14.55 -2.20
CA LEU A 364 -40.63 13.93 -0.88
C LEU A 364 -41.90 13.10 -0.68
N ASP A 365 -43.07 13.64 -1.02
CA ASP A 365 -44.34 12.93 -0.88
C ASP A 365 -44.38 11.65 -1.71
N VAL A 366 -43.94 11.72 -2.96
CA VAL A 366 -43.81 10.55 -3.87
C VAL A 366 -42.87 9.50 -3.31
N VAL A 367 -41.76 9.93 -2.72
CA VAL A 367 -40.78 9.02 -2.09
C VAL A 367 -41.37 8.36 -0.86
N LEU A 368 -42.02 9.10 0.02
CA LEU A 368 -42.59 8.56 1.26
C LEU A 368 -43.76 7.61 0.98
N SER A 369 -44.55 7.86 -0.06
CA SER A 369 -45.67 6.98 -0.46
C SER A 369 -45.20 5.66 -1.08
N ASN A 370 -44.05 5.66 -1.77
CA ASN A 370 -43.55 4.50 -2.53
C ASN A 370 -42.22 3.94 -2.00
N ILE A 371 -41.84 4.28 -0.76
CA ILE A 371 -40.49 4.08 -0.24
C ILE A 371 -39.99 2.63 -0.37
N SER A 372 -40.87 1.63 -0.20
CA SER A 372 -40.51 0.20 -0.23
C SER A 372 -39.94 -0.27 -1.57
N ASN A 373 -40.24 0.43 -2.67
CA ASN A 373 -39.78 0.09 -4.01
C ASN A 373 -38.56 0.92 -4.48
N LEU A 374 -38.00 1.75 -3.59
CA LEU A 374 -36.96 2.71 -3.92
C LEU A 374 -35.63 2.37 -3.25
N VAL A 375 -34.54 2.86 -3.86
CA VAL A 375 -33.22 2.87 -3.25
C VAL A 375 -32.97 4.26 -2.67
N ILE A 376 -32.87 4.34 -1.34
CA ILE A 376 -32.65 5.61 -0.65
C ILE A 376 -31.15 5.83 -0.45
N LYS A 377 -30.67 7.03 -0.82
CA LYS A 377 -29.29 7.45 -0.61
C LYS A 377 -29.22 8.78 0.12
N ARG A 378 -28.24 8.93 1.01
CA ARG A 378 -27.81 10.29 1.41
C ARG A 378 -27.00 10.92 0.29
N ILE A 379 -27.14 12.23 0.13
CA ILE A 379 -26.36 12.98 -0.85
C ILE A 379 -24.89 13.06 -0.46
N ASP A 380 -24.58 13.14 0.83
CA ASP A 380 -23.23 13.16 1.37
C ASP A 380 -22.77 11.77 1.85
N ARG A 381 -21.54 11.38 1.49
CA ARG A 381 -20.98 10.04 1.76
C ARG A 381 -20.34 9.90 3.15
N SER A 382 -20.82 10.61 4.16
CA SER A 382 -20.15 10.70 5.46
C SER A 382 -20.11 9.39 6.25
N ASN A 383 -21.02 8.44 5.95
CA ASN A 383 -21.12 7.16 6.65
C ASN A 383 -20.94 5.99 5.68
N ARG A 384 -20.35 4.88 6.18
CA ARG A 384 -20.14 3.64 5.42
C ARG A 384 -21.45 3.04 4.85
N GLU A 385 -22.59 3.33 5.47
CA GLU A 385 -23.93 2.92 5.01
C GLU A 385 -24.71 4.12 4.45
N SER A 386 -24.36 4.53 3.23
CA SER A 386 -25.01 5.65 2.52
C SER A 386 -26.14 5.21 1.57
N ILE A 387 -26.37 3.90 1.42
CA ILE A 387 -27.35 3.33 0.48
C ILE A 387 -28.22 2.32 1.22
N VAL A 388 -29.54 2.51 1.14
CA VAL A 388 -30.56 1.64 1.73
C VAL A 388 -31.45 1.11 0.61
N PHE A 389 -31.57 -0.22 0.54
CA PHE A 389 -32.48 -0.89 -0.38
C PHE A 389 -33.75 -1.19 0.42
N ALA A 390 -34.76 -0.33 0.26
CA ALA A 390 -35.92 -0.32 1.15
C ALA A 390 -36.76 -1.60 1.07
N GLU A 391 -36.62 -2.38 -0.01
CA GLU A 391 -37.32 -3.65 -0.20
C GLU A 391 -36.95 -4.73 0.84
N PHE A 392 -35.76 -4.64 1.43
CA PHE A 392 -35.29 -5.60 2.42
C PHE A 392 -35.60 -5.17 3.85
N LEU A 393 -36.23 -4.00 4.03
CA LEU A 393 -36.59 -3.49 5.34
C LEU A 393 -37.98 -3.95 5.75
N ASP A 394 -38.13 -4.25 7.04
CA ASP A 394 -39.45 -4.49 7.61
C ASP A 394 -40.25 -3.19 7.79
N ASN A 395 -41.53 -3.30 8.14
CA ASN A 395 -42.39 -2.12 8.31
C ASN A 395 -41.91 -1.16 9.42
N LYS A 396 -41.26 -1.65 10.47
CA LYS A 396 -40.74 -0.80 11.56
C LYS A 396 -39.52 -0.04 11.09
N GLU A 397 -38.60 -0.72 10.40
CA GLU A 397 -37.40 -0.14 9.80
C GLU A 397 -37.76 0.92 8.74
N LEU A 398 -38.80 0.66 7.93
CA LEU A 398 -39.32 1.62 6.97
C LEU A 398 -39.86 2.89 7.65
N GLU A 399 -40.62 2.79 8.73
CA GLU A 399 -41.10 3.98 9.46
C GLU A 399 -39.95 4.76 10.11
N VAL A 400 -38.94 4.07 10.65
CA VAL A 400 -37.71 4.71 11.13
C VAL A 400 -37.02 5.48 10.00
N LEU A 401 -36.90 4.87 8.81
CA LEU A 401 -36.29 5.52 7.64
C LEU A 401 -37.09 6.74 7.19
N LYS A 402 -38.42 6.64 7.11
CA LYS A 402 -39.31 7.77 6.76
C LYS A 402 -39.14 8.94 7.74
N ASN A 403 -39.14 8.67 9.05
CA ASN A 403 -38.95 9.71 10.06
C ASN A 403 -37.58 10.37 9.96
N LYS A 404 -36.54 9.60 9.63
CA LYS A 404 -35.19 10.11 9.39
C LYS A 404 -35.11 10.98 8.14
N ILE A 405 -35.81 10.63 7.06
CA ILE A 405 -35.87 11.47 5.85
C ILE A 405 -36.63 12.75 6.16
N LYS A 406 -37.78 12.68 6.84
CA LYS A 406 -38.61 13.85 7.18
C LYS A 406 -37.88 14.88 8.06
N SER A 407 -36.94 14.45 8.90
CA SER A 407 -36.19 15.39 9.75
C SER A 407 -35.15 16.20 8.98
N GLN A 408 -34.59 15.66 7.90
CA GLN A 408 -33.56 16.32 7.08
C GLN A 408 -33.73 16.00 5.57
N PRO A 409 -34.86 16.38 4.95
CA PRO A 409 -35.24 15.90 3.62
C PRO A 409 -34.24 16.27 2.53
N HIS A 410 -33.65 17.47 2.60
CA HIS A 410 -32.65 17.96 1.66
C HIS A 410 -31.36 17.13 1.59
N LEU A 411 -31.09 16.24 2.57
CA LEU A 411 -29.93 15.35 2.57
C LEU A 411 -30.17 14.01 1.87
N TYR A 412 -31.37 13.76 1.35
CA TYR A 412 -31.75 12.46 0.79
C TYR A 412 -32.17 12.56 -0.67
N VAL A 413 -31.83 11.51 -1.41
CA VAL A 413 -32.41 11.20 -2.72
C VAL A 413 -32.99 9.80 -2.69
N ALA A 414 -34.03 9.58 -3.48
CA ALA A 414 -34.52 8.26 -3.80
C ALA A 414 -34.25 7.97 -5.27
N GLN A 415 -33.88 6.74 -5.58
CA GLN A 415 -33.66 6.27 -6.94
C GLN A 415 -34.56 5.08 -7.25
N GLU A 416 -34.98 5.00 -8.51
CA GLU A 416 -35.69 3.84 -9.02
C GLU A 416 -34.81 2.60 -8.91
N LYS A 417 -35.42 1.48 -8.54
CA LYS A 417 -34.74 0.18 -8.54
C LYS A 417 -34.59 -0.31 -9.98
N ILE A 418 -33.37 -0.27 -10.51
CA ILE A 418 -33.04 -0.82 -11.82
C ILE A 418 -32.37 -2.20 -11.66
N LYS A 419 -32.86 -3.19 -12.42
CA LYS A 419 -32.18 -4.47 -12.64
C LYS A 419 -31.15 -4.27 -13.76
N PHE A 420 -29.91 -4.07 -13.38
CA PHE A 420 -28.80 -3.94 -14.32
C PHE A 420 -28.41 -5.27 -14.97
N SER A 421 -27.68 -5.21 -16.08
CA SER A 421 -27.28 -6.41 -16.81
C SER A 421 -26.37 -7.36 -16.02
N THR A 422 -26.50 -8.64 -16.34
CA THR A 422 -25.60 -9.70 -15.91
C THR A 422 -24.55 -10.00 -16.96
N VAL A 423 -23.39 -10.49 -16.52
CA VAL A 423 -22.33 -10.98 -17.40
C VAL A 423 -21.88 -12.37 -16.93
N PRO A 424 -21.48 -13.28 -17.84
CA PRO A 424 -20.97 -14.60 -17.45
C PRO A 424 -19.72 -14.51 -16.60
N ASN A 425 -19.76 -15.15 -15.43
CA ASN A 425 -18.65 -15.27 -14.51
C ASN A 425 -18.26 -16.73 -14.31
N PHE A 426 -17.00 -17.08 -14.55
CA PHE A 426 -16.52 -18.45 -14.37
C PHE A 426 -16.20 -18.73 -12.91
N SER A 427 -16.83 -19.74 -12.32
CA SER A 427 -16.76 -20.04 -10.90
C SER A 427 -17.07 -21.52 -10.66
N LYS A 428 -16.25 -22.17 -9.83
CA LYS A 428 -16.41 -23.61 -9.49
C LYS A 428 -16.54 -24.52 -10.73
N GLY A 429 -15.91 -24.15 -11.84
CA GLY A 429 -15.92 -24.90 -13.09
C GLY A 429 -17.16 -24.71 -13.98
N LYS A 430 -18.02 -23.73 -13.71
CA LYS A 430 -19.19 -23.38 -14.52
C LYS A 430 -19.32 -21.86 -14.71
N LEU A 431 -20.14 -21.43 -15.66
CA LEU A 431 -20.54 -20.04 -15.82
C LEU A 431 -21.78 -19.75 -14.98
N GLU A 432 -21.79 -18.61 -14.31
CA GLU A 432 -22.94 -18.09 -13.57
C GLU A 432 -23.16 -16.61 -13.91
N PRO A 433 -24.41 -16.13 -13.98
CA PRO A 433 -24.69 -14.72 -14.22
C PRO A 433 -24.30 -13.90 -12.99
N ARG A 434 -23.65 -12.76 -13.21
CA ARG A 434 -23.33 -11.81 -12.14
C ARG A 434 -23.65 -10.39 -12.57
N ASN A 435 -24.28 -9.62 -11.68
CA ASN A 435 -24.52 -8.20 -11.89
C ASN A 435 -23.20 -7.48 -12.10
N MET A 436 -23.14 -6.58 -13.08
CA MET A 436 -21.92 -5.87 -13.42
C MET A 436 -22.03 -4.35 -13.35
N VAL A 437 -20.91 -3.72 -13.01
CA VAL A 437 -20.68 -2.28 -13.16
C VAL A 437 -19.31 -2.11 -13.78
N CYS A 438 -19.22 -1.36 -14.87
CA CYS A 438 -17.94 -0.96 -15.45
C CYS A 438 -17.63 0.49 -15.09
N ARG A 439 -16.36 0.82 -14.89
CA ARG A 439 -15.89 2.19 -14.69
C ARG A 439 -15.07 2.59 -15.90
N ALA A 440 -15.55 3.60 -16.62
CA ALA A 440 -14.82 4.22 -17.71
C ALA A 440 -14.07 5.46 -17.18
N PHE A 441 -12.91 5.74 -17.75
CA PHE A 441 -12.06 6.86 -17.36
C PHE A 441 -11.91 7.85 -18.50
N THR A 442 -11.93 9.13 -18.18
CA THR A 442 -11.87 10.24 -19.11
C THR A 442 -10.89 11.29 -18.60
N ILE A 443 -10.01 11.78 -19.45
CA ILE A 443 -8.99 12.79 -19.11
C ILE A 443 -9.16 14.02 -19.98
N ALA A 444 -8.86 15.20 -19.43
CA ALA A 444 -8.82 16.43 -20.20
C ALA A 444 -7.69 16.37 -21.24
N LYS A 445 -7.92 16.92 -22.43
CA LYS A 445 -6.89 17.08 -23.46
C LYS A 445 -7.25 18.25 -24.35
N ASN A 446 -6.48 19.34 -24.24
CA ASN A 446 -6.77 20.61 -24.89
C ASN A 446 -8.22 21.05 -24.55
N ASP A 447 -8.97 21.53 -25.54
CA ASP A 447 -10.36 21.95 -25.36
C ASP A 447 -11.37 20.81 -25.14
N THR A 448 -10.96 19.55 -25.25
CA THR A 448 -11.86 18.38 -25.21
C THR A 448 -11.44 17.35 -24.14
N TYR A 449 -12.04 16.17 -24.20
CA TYR A 449 -11.76 15.03 -23.33
C TYR A 449 -11.42 13.79 -24.16
N LYS A 450 -10.54 12.95 -23.61
CA LYS A 450 -10.19 11.63 -24.15
C LYS A 450 -10.66 10.55 -23.20
N VAL A 451 -11.26 9.49 -23.73
CA VAL A 451 -11.79 8.37 -22.95
C VAL A 451 -10.88 7.17 -23.14
N MET A 452 -10.54 6.50 -22.04
CA MET A 452 -9.79 5.24 -22.07
C MET A 452 -10.58 4.19 -22.85
N THR A 453 -9.96 3.49 -23.80
CA THR A 453 -10.61 2.38 -24.52
C THR A 453 -10.81 1.20 -23.59
N GLY A 454 -11.97 1.11 -22.94
CA GLY A 454 -12.25 0.11 -21.90
C GLY A 454 -12.28 0.74 -20.50
N GLY A 455 -11.81 -0.01 -19.51
CA GLY A 455 -11.81 0.45 -18.12
C GLY A 455 -11.87 -0.70 -17.11
N LEU A 456 -12.37 -0.42 -15.92
CA LEU A 456 -12.45 -1.41 -14.85
C LEU A 456 -13.85 -2.03 -14.77
N VAL A 457 -13.98 -3.34 -15.00
CA VAL A 457 -15.25 -4.05 -14.76
C VAL A 457 -15.21 -4.76 -13.42
N ARG A 458 -16.30 -4.60 -12.65
CA ARG A 458 -16.52 -5.33 -11.40
C ARG A 458 -17.84 -6.08 -11.46
N VAL A 459 -17.86 -7.27 -10.87
CA VAL A 459 -19.05 -8.11 -10.75
C VAL A 459 -19.34 -8.45 -9.29
N SER A 460 -20.62 -8.71 -8.98
CA SER A 460 -21.04 -9.10 -7.63
C SER A 460 -20.40 -10.41 -7.18
N SER A 461 -20.20 -10.57 -5.87
CA SER A 461 -19.63 -11.79 -5.28
C SER A 461 -20.57 -13.00 -5.40
N THR A 462 -21.88 -12.76 -5.30
CA THR A 462 -22.95 -13.76 -5.44
C THR A 462 -23.98 -13.35 -6.50
N THR A 463 -24.79 -14.31 -6.97
CA THR A 463 -25.90 -14.11 -7.92
C THR A 463 -26.95 -13.14 -7.36
N GLU A 464 -27.27 -13.29 -6.06
CA GLU A 464 -28.32 -12.53 -5.38
C GLU A 464 -27.89 -11.12 -4.95
N ASN A 465 -26.59 -10.86 -4.88
CA ASN A 465 -26.08 -9.54 -4.46
C ASN A 465 -26.27 -8.49 -5.57
N LEU A 466 -27.16 -7.53 -5.31
CA LEU A 466 -27.33 -6.33 -6.15
C LEU A 466 -26.20 -5.31 -5.99
N ARG A 467 -25.48 -5.34 -4.85
CA ARG A 467 -24.38 -4.42 -4.57
C ARG A 467 -23.05 -4.95 -5.12
N VAL A 468 -22.51 -4.28 -6.13
CA VAL A 468 -21.17 -4.54 -6.66
C VAL A 468 -20.15 -3.66 -5.93
N SER A 469 -19.31 -4.27 -5.09
CA SER A 469 -18.19 -3.59 -4.41
C SER A 469 -17.05 -4.56 -4.09
N ASN A 470 -15.82 -4.09 -4.25
CA ASN A 470 -14.61 -4.85 -3.89
C ASN A 470 -14.49 -5.03 -2.38
N GLN A 471 -14.98 -4.06 -1.59
CA GLN A 471 -15.06 -4.20 -0.12
C GLN A 471 -15.96 -5.37 0.31
N ARG A 472 -16.81 -5.88 -0.57
CA ARG A 472 -17.68 -7.05 -0.33
C ARG A 472 -17.29 -8.28 -1.17
N GLY A 473 -16.03 -8.32 -1.65
CA GLY A 473 -15.46 -9.46 -2.37
C GLY A 473 -15.90 -9.58 -3.83
N GLY A 474 -16.24 -8.47 -4.49
CA GLY A 474 -16.48 -8.45 -5.94
C GLY A 474 -15.25 -8.90 -6.75
N THR A 475 -15.49 -9.48 -7.92
CA THR A 475 -14.46 -9.96 -8.84
C THR A 475 -14.31 -8.98 -10.00
N SER A 476 -13.10 -8.83 -10.54
CA SER A 476 -12.82 -7.98 -11.70
C SER A 476 -12.88 -8.75 -13.01
N LYS A 477 -13.12 -8.06 -14.13
CA LYS A 477 -12.98 -8.60 -15.49
C LYS A 477 -12.12 -7.68 -16.35
N ASP A 478 -11.44 -8.24 -17.32
CA ASP A 478 -10.83 -7.46 -18.40
C ASP A 478 -11.94 -6.83 -19.27
N PHE A 479 -11.85 -5.53 -19.57
CA PHE A 479 -12.86 -4.80 -20.34
C PHE A 479 -12.34 -4.50 -21.75
N CYS A 480 -12.76 -5.31 -22.72
CA CYS A 480 -12.26 -5.26 -24.08
C CYS A 480 -13.26 -4.57 -25.04
N ILE A 481 -12.80 -3.53 -25.73
CA ILE A 481 -13.54 -2.96 -26.87
C ILE A 481 -13.10 -3.69 -28.14
N ILE A 482 -14.04 -4.33 -28.84
CA ILE A 482 -13.76 -5.12 -30.04
C ILE A 482 -14.02 -4.28 -31.30
N ASP A 483 -13.07 -4.32 -32.24
CA ASP A 483 -13.16 -3.66 -33.54
C ASP A 483 -12.77 -4.61 -34.66
N GLU A 484 -13.74 -5.10 -35.44
CA GLU A 484 -13.48 -6.04 -36.52
C GLU A 484 -12.62 -5.47 -37.67
N ASN A 485 -12.54 -4.14 -37.78
CA ASN A 485 -11.80 -3.42 -38.82
C ASN A 485 -10.46 -2.84 -38.33
N ALA A 486 -10.07 -3.12 -37.09
CA ALA A 486 -8.81 -2.60 -36.56
C ALA A 486 -7.61 -3.20 -37.30
N LYS A 487 -6.88 -2.36 -38.03
CA LYS A 487 -5.52 -2.72 -38.47
C LYS A 487 -4.66 -2.92 -37.22
N LYS A 488 -3.82 -3.96 -37.19
CA LYS A 488 -2.77 -4.10 -36.17
C LYS A 488 -1.97 -2.80 -36.13
N VAL A 489 -2.24 -1.98 -35.13
CA VAL A 489 -1.47 -0.77 -34.87
C VAL A 489 -0.08 -1.28 -34.49
N LYS A 490 0.93 -0.95 -35.32
CA LYS A 490 2.33 -1.13 -34.89
C LYS A 490 2.47 -0.38 -33.58
N ASN A 491 2.93 -1.04 -32.52
CA ASN A 491 3.23 -0.44 -31.22
C ASN A 491 3.78 0.96 -31.48
N ALA A 492 3.04 1.99 -31.03
CA ALA A 492 3.53 3.34 -31.13
C ALA A 492 4.86 3.34 -30.38
N PHE A 493 5.96 3.46 -31.11
CA PHE A 493 7.26 3.65 -30.48
C PHE A 493 7.12 4.86 -29.57
N TYR A 494 7.41 4.67 -28.29
CA TYR A 494 7.47 5.73 -27.29
C TYR A 494 8.29 6.88 -27.87
N ASN A 495 7.64 7.95 -28.29
CA ASN A 495 8.33 9.14 -28.78
C ASN A 495 8.74 9.95 -27.54
N VAL A 496 9.66 9.40 -26.75
CA VAL A 496 10.24 10.10 -25.60
C VAL A 496 11.24 11.12 -26.14
N LYS A 497 10.75 12.30 -26.52
CA LYS A 497 11.58 13.50 -26.52
C LYS A 497 11.44 14.16 -25.16
N ASN A 498 12.18 13.64 -24.19
CA ASN A 498 12.71 14.39 -23.05
C ASN A 498 13.98 13.69 -22.58
N THR A 499 15.04 14.45 -22.34
CA THR A 499 16.27 13.93 -21.74
C THR A 499 15.90 13.43 -20.35
N PRO A 500 16.04 12.13 -20.03
CA PRO A 500 15.66 11.62 -18.72
C PRO A 500 16.50 12.32 -17.66
N VAL A 501 15.85 12.99 -16.71
CA VAL A 501 16.52 13.48 -15.51
C VAL A 501 16.84 12.24 -14.67
N LEU A 502 18.11 11.90 -14.56
CA LEU A 502 18.56 10.82 -13.69
C LEU A 502 18.28 11.21 -12.24
N THR A 503 17.24 10.62 -11.65
CA THR A 503 17.01 10.67 -10.20
C THR A 503 18.06 9.82 -9.51
N GLY A 504 18.87 10.44 -8.65
CA GLY A 504 19.91 9.75 -7.87
C GLY A 504 19.57 9.68 -6.39
N LEU A 505 20.51 9.21 -5.57
CA LEU A 505 20.37 9.11 -4.10
C LEU A 505 19.95 10.44 -3.45
N ASN A 506 20.36 11.57 -4.04
CA ASN A 506 20.03 12.92 -3.55
C ASN A 506 18.53 13.26 -3.67
N ASP A 507 17.82 12.66 -4.64
CA ASP A 507 16.40 12.91 -4.90
C ASP A 507 15.47 11.95 -4.14
N LEU A 508 16.04 10.99 -3.39
CA LEU A 508 15.26 9.99 -2.68
C LEU A 508 14.41 10.64 -1.57
N PRO A 509 13.08 10.42 -1.54
CA PRO A 509 12.22 10.95 -0.49
C PRO A 509 12.65 10.43 0.90
N SER A 510 12.61 11.31 1.90
CA SER A 510 13.05 10.98 3.27
C SER A 510 12.30 9.80 3.88
N LEU A 511 10.99 9.68 3.70
CA LEU A 511 10.24 8.52 4.21
C LEU A 511 10.64 7.23 3.49
N THR A 512 10.90 7.28 2.19
CA THR A 512 11.40 6.09 1.45
C THR A 512 12.74 5.65 2.01
N ALA A 513 13.65 6.60 2.24
CA ALA A 513 14.96 6.35 2.84
C ALA A 513 14.85 5.78 4.28
N GLU A 514 13.96 6.36 5.08
CA GLU A 514 13.68 5.91 6.45
C GLU A 514 13.13 4.48 6.46
N ASN A 515 12.16 4.16 5.58
CA ASN A 515 11.59 2.82 5.51
C ASN A 515 12.62 1.79 5.01
N LEU A 516 13.53 2.15 4.11
CA LEU A 516 14.65 1.28 3.71
C LEU A 516 15.59 1.02 4.88
N TYR A 517 15.96 2.08 5.61
CA TYR A 517 16.79 1.99 6.81
C TYR A 517 16.17 1.06 7.86
N TRP A 518 14.90 1.28 8.21
CA TRP A 518 14.19 0.46 9.18
C TRP A 518 13.90 -0.96 8.69
N ALA A 519 13.61 -1.16 7.40
CA ALA A 519 13.47 -2.51 6.83
C ALA A 519 14.75 -3.33 7.02
N GLY A 520 15.92 -2.72 6.80
CA GLY A 520 17.22 -3.34 7.08
C GLY A 520 17.36 -3.72 8.56
N ARG A 521 17.04 -2.79 9.47
CA ARG A 521 17.07 -3.09 10.91
C ARG A 521 16.13 -4.23 11.29
N TYR A 522 14.87 -4.17 10.89
CA TYR A 522 13.88 -5.18 11.28
C TYR A 522 14.19 -6.56 10.72
N ILE A 523 14.70 -6.66 9.48
CA ILE A 523 15.15 -7.93 8.93
C ILE A 523 16.29 -8.53 9.74
N ASN A 524 17.31 -7.73 10.05
CA ASN A 524 18.45 -8.27 10.76
C ASN A 524 18.08 -8.66 12.19
N ARG A 525 17.24 -7.84 12.85
CA ARG A 525 16.65 -8.16 14.15
C ARG A 525 15.87 -9.47 14.10
N ALA A 526 14.97 -9.62 13.13
CA ALA A 526 14.21 -10.86 12.96
C ALA A 526 15.14 -12.07 12.75
N LEU A 527 16.19 -11.93 11.93
CA LEU A 527 17.13 -13.01 11.65
C LEU A 527 17.97 -13.41 12.87
N VAL A 528 18.57 -12.43 13.55
CA VAL A 528 19.41 -12.66 14.75
C VAL A 528 18.56 -13.23 15.88
N THR A 529 17.41 -12.63 16.16
CA THR A 529 16.45 -13.12 17.16
C THR A 529 15.96 -14.53 16.84
N SER A 530 15.63 -14.83 15.57
CA SER A 530 15.21 -16.19 15.17
C SER A 530 16.31 -17.22 15.42
N ARG A 531 17.58 -16.90 15.09
CA ARG A 531 18.71 -17.80 15.32
C ARG A 531 18.96 -18.03 16.81
N HIS A 532 18.89 -16.96 17.60
CA HIS A 532 19.08 -17.00 19.04
C HIS A 532 17.99 -17.83 19.73
N LEU A 533 16.72 -17.52 19.46
CA LEU A 533 15.57 -18.28 19.98
C LEU A 533 15.64 -19.74 19.56
N ARG A 534 15.99 -20.05 18.31
CA ARG A 534 16.15 -21.43 17.86
C ARG A 534 17.26 -22.16 18.63
N MET A 535 18.38 -21.49 18.91
CA MET A 535 19.46 -22.06 19.73
C MET A 535 18.98 -22.34 21.15
N VAL A 536 18.34 -21.36 21.81
CA VAL A 536 17.82 -21.53 23.18
C VAL A 536 16.77 -22.63 23.25
N LEU A 537 15.82 -22.66 22.31
CA LEU A 537 14.79 -23.70 22.23
C LEU A 537 15.39 -25.10 22.05
N LYS A 538 16.47 -25.24 21.27
CA LYS A 538 17.18 -26.53 21.14
C LYS A 538 17.84 -26.95 22.47
N GLN A 539 18.40 -26.02 23.23
CA GLN A 539 18.97 -26.30 24.55
C GLN A 539 17.86 -26.69 25.54
N MET A 540 16.73 -25.97 25.54
CA MET A 540 15.55 -26.30 26.36
C MET A 540 14.98 -27.68 26.04
N MET A 541 14.98 -28.09 24.77
CA MET A 541 14.45 -29.39 24.34
C MET A 541 15.33 -30.57 24.76
N ASN A 542 16.61 -30.32 25.09
CA ASN A 542 17.56 -31.34 25.56
C ASN A 542 17.65 -31.39 27.10
N MET A 543 16.91 -30.55 27.81
CA MET A 543 16.91 -30.46 29.27
C MET A 543 16.00 -31.53 29.87
N ASP A 544 16.32 -32.00 31.09
CA ASP A 544 15.42 -32.85 31.89
C ASP A 544 14.23 -32.02 32.41
N ASP A 545 13.01 -32.47 32.11
CA ASP A 545 11.75 -31.80 32.48
C ASP A 545 11.57 -31.65 34.01
N ASN A 546 12.31 -32.41 34.83
CA ASN A 546 12.21 -32.37 36.29
C ASN A 546 13.06 -31.27 36.95
N ILE A 547 13.97 -30.63 36.20
CA ILE A 547 14.86 -29.60 36.73
C ILE A 547 14.26 -28.22 36.42
N ASN A 548 14.24 -27.33 37.40
CA ASN A 548 13.83 -25.95 37.14
C ASN A 548 14.86 -25.28 36.21
N PRO A 549 14.46 -24.67 35.08
CA PRO A 549 15.38 -23.99 34.15
C PRO A 549 16.32 -22.98 34.80
N TYR A 550 15.90 -22.34 35.88
CA TYR A 550 16.73 -21.37 36.60
C TYR A 550 17.83 -22.00 37.46
N ASP A 551 17.69 -23.27 37.84
CA ASP A 551 18.70 -23.99 38.63
C ASP A 551 19.87 -24.46 37.76
N ASN A 552 19.70 -24.49 36.44
CA ASN A 552 20.77 -24.75 35.49
C ASN A 552 21.44 -23.42 35.09
N PRO A 553 22.72 -23.17 35.47
CA PRO A 553 23.35 -21.86 35.23
C PRO A 553 23.48 -21.50 33.75
N LYS A 554 23.73 -22.49 32.88
CA LYS A 554 23.77 -22.28 31.42
C LYS A 554 22.41 -21.81 30.93
N ILE A 555 21.34 -22.55 31.26
CA ILE A 555 19.99 -22.21 30.81
C ILE A 555 19.53 -20.86 31.37
N SER A 556 19.85 -20.56 32.63
CA SER A 556 19.57 -19.26 33.23
C SER A 556 20.21 -18.10 32.45
N VAL A 557 21.50 -18.21 32.10
CA VAL A 557 22.20 -17.21 31.26
C VAL A 557 21.57 -17.12 29.87
N LEU A 558 21.24 -18.24 29.25
CA LEU A 558 20.61 -18.27 27.93
C LEU A 558 19.22 -17.62 27.95
N LEU A 559 18.39 -17.86 28.96
CA LEU A 559 17.08 -17.22 29.12
C LEU A 559 17.23 -15.71 29.37
N GLN A 560 18.15 -15.29 30.23
CA GLN A 560 18.45 -13.87 30.44
C GLN A 560 18.88 -13.19 29.15
N SER A 561 19.73 -13.85 28.34
CA SER A 561 20.16 -13.34 27.04
C SER A 561 19.00 -13.15 26.05
N VAL A 562 17.94 -13.98 26.12
CA VAL A 562 16.72 -13.75 25.33
C VAL A 562 16.12 -12.40 25.69
N THR A 563 15.89 -12.14 26.98
CA THR A 563 15.28 -10.88 27.45
C THR A 563 16.10 -9.66 27.07
N GLN A 564 17.43 -9.75 27.19
CA GLN A 564 18.34 -8.67 26.82
C GLN A 564 18.31 -8.39 25.31
N LEU A 565 18.35 -9.46 24.49
CA LEU A 565 18.34 -9.32 23.03
C LEU A 565 17.00 -8.80 22.50
N THR A 566 15.88 -9.27 23.04
CA THR A 566 14.53 -8.85 22.60
C THR A 566 14.03 -7.61 23.32
N ASN A 567 14.73 -7.14 24.36
CA ASN A 567 14.31 -6.03 25.23
C ASN A 567 12.91 -6.25 25.86
N THR A 568 12.53 -7.51 26.10
CA THR A 568 11.20 -7.89 26.61
C THR A 568 11.18 -7.97 28.15
N PHE A 569 11.62 -6.89 28.81
CA PHE A 569 11.62 -6.81 30.28
C PHE A 569 10.20 -6.82 30.87
N PRO A 570 10.00 -7.36 32.10
CA PRO A 570 11.01 -7.94 33.00
C PRO A 570 11.54 -9.32 32.54
N GLY A 571 10.76 -10.07 31.76
CA GLY A 571 11.17 -11.33 31.14
C GLY A 571 11.87 -12.31 32.09
N PHE A 572 12.96 -12.92 31.61
CA PHE A 572 13.78 -13.87 32.37
C PHE A 572 14.81 -13.22 33.30
N VAL A 573 14.91 -11.89 33.31
CA VAL A 573 15.87 -11.14 34.14
C VAL A 573 15.19 -10.60 35.41
N GLY A 574 13.92 -10.21 35.33
CA GLY A 574 13.24 -9.43 36.36
C GLY A 574 13.46 -7.92 36.20
N ASN A 575 12.83 -7.14 37.08
CA ASN A 575 13.08 -5.72 37.28
C ASN A 575 13.10 -5.41 38.79
N SER A 576 13.15 -4.13 39.18
CA SER A 576 13.19 -3.73 40.59
C SER A 576 11.92 -4.09 41.39
N SER A 577 10.82 -4.45 40.73
CA SER A 577 9.50 -4.71 41.32
C SER A 577 9.05 -6.17 41.18
N GLU A 578 9.50 -6.87 40.14
CA GLU A 578 9.08 -8.23 39.76
C GLU A 578 10.32 -9.10 39.49
N GLY A 579 10.35 -10.32 40.02
CA GLY A 579 11.40 -11.30 39.71
C GLY A 579 11.27 -11.91 38.31
N PRO A 580 12.20 -12.80 37.91
CA PRO A 580 12.13 -13.52 36.64
C PRO A 580 10.80 -14.29 36.46
N VAL A 581 10.29 -14.35 35.24
CA VAL A 581 9.04 -15.06 34.91
C VAL A 581 9.16 -16.55 35.23
N LYS A 582 8.24 -17.08 36.06
CA LYS A 582 8.28 -18.49 36.50
C LYS A 582 7.95 -19.48 35.39
N ASP A 583 6.98 -19.16 34.53
CA ASP A 583 6.56 -20.02 33.42
C ASP A 583 7.42 -19.76 32.18
N VAL A 584 8.54 -20.49 32.11
CA VAL A 584 9.53 -20.32 31.03
C VAL A 584 8.96 -20.67 29.66
N ARG A 585 8.12 -21.70 29.58
CA ARG A 585 7.52 -22.15 28.33
C ARG A 585 6.61 -21.06 27.77
N LYS A 586 5.70 -20.55 28.60
CA LYS A 586 4.75 -19.52 28.18
C LYS A 586 5.46 -18.24 27.74
N GLU A 587 6.50 -17.82 28.47
CA GLU A 587 7.27 -16.63 28.11
C GLU A 587 8.06 -16.82 26.81
N LEU A 588 8.70 -17.96 26.58
CA LEU A 588 9.38 -18.24 25.30
C LEU A 588 8.40 -18.21 24.13
N ILE A 589 7.21 -18.79 24.28
CA ILE A 589 6.18 -18.75 23.24
C ILE A 589 5.72 -17.31 23.00
N ALA A 590 5.50 -16.52 24.06
CA ALA A 590 5.12 -15.11 23.94
C ALA A 590 6.19 -14.27 23.22
N VAL A 591 7.47 -14.44 23.58
CA VAL A 591 8.59 -13.76 22.91
C VAL A 591 8.69 -14.13 21.42
N VAL A 592 8.24 -15.32 21.03
CA VAL A 592 8.18 -15.71 19.62
C VAL A 592 6.94 -15.15 18.92
N LEU A 593 5.74 -15.33 19.49
CA LEU A 593 4.47 -15.22 18.76
C LEU A 593 3.57 -14.02 19.16
N ASP A 594 3.81 -13.37 20.30
CA ASP A 594 2.95 -12.28 20.77
C ASP A 594 3.27 -10.96 20.03
N LYS A 595 2.36 -10.53 19.15
CA LYS A 595 2.49 -9.29 18.37
C LYS A 595 2.30 -8.00 19.19
N GLU A 596 1.69 -8.08 20.38
CA GLU A 596 1.45 -6.91 21.23
C GLU A 596 2.63 -6.69 22.20
N LYS A 597 3.45 -7.72 22.40
CA LYS A 597 4.68 -7.64 23.20
C LYS A 597 5.80 -6.96 22.42
N SER A 598 6.05 -5.69 22.74
CA SER A 598 7.16 -4.92 22.14
C SER A 598 8.49 -5.66 22.26
N GLY A 599 9.22 -5.76 21.15
CA GLY A 599 10.51 -6.46 21.09
C GLY A 599 10.44 -7.95 20.79
N SER A 600 9.25 -8.57 20.85
CA SER A 600 9.06 -9.96 20.40
C SER A 600 9.41 -10.14 18.93
N LEU A 601 9.61 -11.40 18.51
CA LEU A 601 9.84 -11.73 17.11
C LEU A 601 8.59 -11.40 16.26
N ALA A 602 7.39 -11.70 16.75
CA ALA A 602 6.14 -11.36 16.10
C ALA A 602 5.98 -9.84 15.86
N TYR A 603 6.27 -9.04 16.89
CA TYR A 603 6.24 -7.59 16.80
C TYR A 603 7.26 -7.09 15.77
N THR A 604 8.48 -7.62 15.79
CA THR A 604 9.54 -7.27 14.82
C THR A 604 9.12 -7.60 13.39
N LEU A 605 8.51 -8.77 13.16
CA LEU A 605 8.00 -9.15 11.85
C LEU A 605 6.84 -8.25 11.41
N SER A 606 5.98 -7.81 12.33
CA SER A 606 4.92 -6.82 12.04
C SER A 606 5.51 -5.45 11.65
N MET A 607 6.56 -5.00 12.31
CA MET A 607 7.24 -3.74 11.95
C MET A 607 8.00 -3.84 10.62
N PHE A 608 8.62 -4.98 10.34
CA PHE A 608 9.19 -5.29 9.04
C PHE A 608 8.11 -5.23 7.96
N ASN A 609 6.96 -5.88 8.21
CA ASN A 609 5.80 -5.91 7.33
C ASN A 609 5.35 -4.48 6.97
N ASN A 610 5.14 -3.62 7.98
CA ASN A 610 4.71 -2.23 7.77
C ASN A 610 5.73 -1.39 6.97
N SER A 611 7.02 -1.53 7.27
CA SER A 611 8.09 -0.80 6.58
C SER A 611 8.19 -1.25 5.12
N TYR A 612 8.13 -2.55 4.89
CA TYR A 612 8.19 -3.15 3.56
C TYR A 612 6.99 -2.74 2.69
N TYR A 613 5.77 -2.81 3.21
CA TYR A 613 4.58 -2.39 2.45
C TYR A 613 4.60 -0.92 2.04
N THR A 614 5.24 -0.06 2.84
CA THR A 614 5.35 1.37 2.55
C THR A 614 6.15 1.64 1.27
N ILE A 615 7.17 0.86 0.98
CA ILE A 615 8.06 1.06 -0.17
C ILE A 615 7.84 0.01 -1.27
N ARG A 616 6.58 -0.45 -1.41
CA ARG A 616 6.14 -1.45 -2.39
C ARG A 616 6.61 -1.17 -3.82
N ASN A 617 6.65 0.09 -4.21
CA ASN A 617 7.03 0.52 -5.56
C ASN A 617 8.49 0.21 -5.93
N LEU A 618 9.36 -0.07 -4.93
CA LEU A 618 10.76 -0.43 -5.15
C LEU A 618 11.00 -1.94 -5.31
N TRP A 619 10.00 -2.76 -5.01
CA TRP A 619 10.19 -4.21 -4.91
C TRP A 619 9.92 -4.91 -6.24
N SER A 620 10.80 -5.84 -6.59
CA SER A 620 10.54 -6.76 -7.69
C SER A 620 9.44 -7.77 -7.32
N THR A 621 8.88 -8.42 -8.35
CA THR A 621 7.92 -9.52 -8.15
C THR A 621 8.52 -10.66 -7.34
N ASP A 622 9.82 -10.95 -7.51
CA ASP A 622 10.50 -12.01 -6.77
C ASP A 622 10.69 -11.69 -5.29
N MET A 623 11.01 -10.43 -4.97
CA MET A 623 11.05 -9.97 -3.59
C MET A 623 9.67 -10.12 -2.92
N TRP A 624 8.61 -9.75 -3.63
CA TRP A 624 7.25 -9.87 -3.15
C TRP A 624 6.87 -11.32 -2.84
N ARG A 625 7.21 -12.26 -3.74
CA ARG A 625 6.97 -13.70 -3.54
C ARG A 625 7.57 -14.21 -2.25
N VAL A 626 8.84 -13.91 -2.00
CA VAL A 626 9.53 -14.35 -0.78
C VAL A 626 8.92 -13.69 0.45
N PHE A 627 8.58 -12.41 0.36
CA PHE A 627 7.91 -11.68 1.44
C PHE A 627 6.54 -12.26 1.79
N ASP A 628 5.66 -12.49 0.81
CA ASP A 628 4.36 -13.13 1.01
C ASP A 628 4.52 -14.55 1.58
N SER A 629 5.56 -15.26 1.15
CA SER A 629 5.90 -16.54 1.74
C SER A 629 6.23 -16.43 3.24
N ILE A 630 6.96 -15.39 3.69
CA ILE A 630 7.23 -15.15 5.11
C ILE A 630 5.91 -14.92 5.86
N HIS A 631 5.04 -14.09 5.30
CA HIS A 631 3.74 -13.78 5.88
C HIS A 631 2.86 -15.03 6.03
N LYS A 632 2.71 -15.84 4.97
CA LYS A 632 1.95 -17.10 4.98
C LYS A 632 2.49 -18.11 6.00
N LEU A 633 3.82 -18.22 6.11
CA LEU A 633 4.45 -19.08 7.11
C LEU A 633 4.07 -18.63 8.53
N TRP A 634 4.15 -17.32 8.78
CA TRP A 634 3.89 -16.73 10.09
C TRP A 634 2.42 -16.81 10.48
N SER A 635 1.50 -16.47 9.56
CA SER A 635 0.06 -16.52 9.82
C SER A 635 -0.41 -17.94 10.16
N THR A 636 0.24 -18.97 9.62
CA THR A 636 -0.10 -20.37 9.90
C THR A 636 0.11 -20.69 11.38
N ILE A 637 1.25 -20.30 11.96
CA ILE A 637 1.55 -20.60 13.37
C ILE A 637 0.81 -19.68 14.33
N GLN A 638 0.53 -18.44 13.92
CA GLN A 638 -0.16 -17.45 14.76
C GLN A 638 -1.63 -17.82 15.04
N ASN A 639 -2.23 -18.61 14.15
CA ASN A 639 -3.61 -19.10 14.30
C ASN A 639 -3.70 -20.43 15.07
N GLU A 640 -2.57 -21.02 15.48
CA GLU A 640 -2.54 -22.21 16.33
C GLU A 640 -2.77 -21.81 17.81
N ASP A 641 -3.41 -22.68 18.58
CA ASP A 641 -3.62 -22.43 20.02
C ASP A 641 -2.29 -22.46 20.78
N PHE A 642 -2.01 -21.39 21.54
CA PHE A 642 -0.77 -21.20 22.30
C PHE A 642 -0.45 -22.39 23.22
N GLU A 643 -1.47 -23.06 23.78
CA GLU A 643 -1.26 -24.19 24.70
C GLU A 643 -0.72 -25.44 23.98
N ILE A 644 -1.04 -25.61 22.69
CA ILE A 644 -0.71 -26.80 21.89
C ILE A 644 0.68 -26.69 21.23
N ILE A 645 1.23 -25.47 21.11
CA ILE A 645 2.48 -25.23 20.39
C ILE A 645 3.68 -25.83 21.14
N THR A 646 4.42 -26.72 20.47
CA THR A 646 5.62 -27.37 21.03
C THR A 646 6.91 -26.65 20.64
N TYR A 647 7.99 -26.83 21.41
CA TYR A 647 9.32 -26.31 21.03
C TYR A 647 9.78 -26.84 19.66
N LYS A 648 9.50 -28.11 19.35
CA LYS A 648 9.79 -28.70 18.03
C LYS A 648 9.06 -27.96 16.89
N ARG A 649 7.79 -27.57 17.10
CA ARG A 649 7.01 -26.79 16.14
C ARG A 649 7.59 -25.38 15.95
N LEU A 650 8.00 -24.72 17.04
CA LEU A 650 8.67 -23.42 16.98
C LEU A 650 9.99 -23.51 16.23
N ILE A 651 10.87 -24.44 16.59
CA ILE A 651 12.18 -24.65 15.94
C ILE A 651 12.02 -24.84 14.43
N LYS A 652 11.10 -25.73 14.00
CA LYS A 652 10.82 -25.96 12.57
C LYS A 652 10.38 -24.69 11.86
N THR A 653 9.56 -23.88 12.50
CA THR A 653 9.05 -22.62 11.93
C THR A 653 10.16 -21.58 11.85
N LEU A 654 11.01 -21.48 12.87
CA LEU A 654 12.20 -20.61 12.87
C LEU A 654 13.21 -21.02 11.80
N ASP A 655 13.44 -22.31 11.56
CA ASP A 655 14.32 -22.78 10.47
C ASP A 655 13.81 -22.32 9.10
N GLN A 656 12.51 -22.48 8.85
CA GLN A 656 11.88 -22.03 7.62
C GLN A 656 11.89 -20.50 7.48
N LEU A 657 11.66 -19.78 8.58
CA LEU A 657 11.71 -18.32 8.62
C LEU A 657 13.12 -17.80 8.31
N ILE A 658 14.15 -18.35 8.96
CA ILE A 658 15.55 -17.99 8.73
C ILE A 658 15.92 -18.14 7.24
N THR A 659 15.49 -19.24 6.61
CA THR A 659 15.79 -19.50 5.19
C THR A 659 15.16 -18.43 4.30
N ARG A 660 13.89 -18.07 4.56
CA ARG A 660 13.16 -17.06 3.79
C ARG A 660 13.70 -15.65 4.02
N LEU A 661 14.09 -15.31 5.25
CA LEU A 661 14.75 -14.04 5.56
C LEU A 661 16.09 -13.90 4.82
N ILE A 662 16.91 -14.95 4.78
CA ILE A 662 18.19 -14.94 4.04
C ILE A 662 17.95 -14.80 2.53
N ALA A 663 17.00 -15.56 1.98
CA ALA A 663 16.64 -15.45 0.56
C ALA A 663 16.18 -14.02 0.22
N PHE A 664 15.35 -13.43 1.09
CA PHE A 664 14.87 -12.07 0.92
C PHE A 664 16.01 -11.03 0.98
N MET A 665 16.95 -11.18 1.92
CA MET A 665 18.14 -10.33 1.98
C MET A 665 18.99 -10.40 0.70
N GLY A 666 19.15 -11.59 0.12
CA GLY A 666 19.89 -11.76 -1.14
C GLY A 666 19.20 -11.09 -2.33
N LEU A 667 17.88 -11.21 -2.43
CA LEU A 667 17.09 -10.57 -3.50
C LEU A 667 17.15 -9.04 -3.42
N ILE A 668 17.20 -8.46 -2.22
CA ILE A 668 17.38 -7.01 -2.04
C ILE A 668 18.70 -6.54 -2.65
N GLU A 669 19.79 -7.25 -2.36
CA GLU A 669 21.13 -6.89 -2.85
C GLU A 669 21.24 -7.02 -4.36
N GLU A 670 20.48 -7.94 -4.97
CA GLU A 670 20.45 -8.15 -6.42
C GLU A 670 19.54 -7.14 -7.15
N SER A 671 18.38 -6.79 -6.58
CA SER A 671 17.30 -6.13 -7.32
C SER A 671 17.25 -4.61 -7.20
N ILE A 672 17.85 -4.02 -6.15
CA ILE A 672 17.73 -2.57 -5.89
C ILE A 672 19.01 -1.86 -6.29
N LEU A 673 18.88 -0.74 -7.01
CA LEU A 673 20.03 0.09 -7.32
C LEU A 673 20.53 0.84 -6.06
N VAL A 674 21.85 1.03 -5.96
CA VAL A 674 22.44 1.82 -4.87
C VAL A 674 21.83 3.23 -4.78
N ASP A 675 21.64 3.89 -5.92
CA ASP A 675 21.08 5.24 -5.99
C ASP A 675 19.57 5.30 -5.68
N GLN A 676 18.88 4.16 -5.65
CA GLN A 676 17.49 4.07 -5.17
C GLN A 676 17.39 3.93 -3.64
N GLY A 677 18.52 3.98 -2.93
CA GLY A 677 18.55 3.99 -1.46
C GLY A 677 18.99 2.68 -0.82
N LEU A 678 19.48 1.69 -1.58
CA LEU A 678 19.99 0.41 -1.03
C LEU A 678 21.08 0.62 0.06
N LEU A 679 21.84 1.72 -0.03
CA LEU A 679 22.78 2.13 1.02
C LEU A 679 22.12 2.25 2.40
N LEU A 680 20.93 2.87 2.48
CA LEU A 680 20.23 3.09 3.74
C LEU A 680 19.80 1.77 4.37
N TYR A 681 19.35 0.84 3.53
CA TYR A 681 19.05 -0.53 3.95
C TYR A 681 20.27 -1.21 4.58
N PHE A 682 21.44 -1.16 3.92
CA PHE A 682 22.66 -1.78 4.45
C PHE A 682 23.17 -1.11 5.72
N ILE A 683 23.09 0.22 5.82
CA ILE A 683 23.45 0.96 7.03
C ILE A 683 22.57 0.50 8.19
N GLY A 684 21.25 0.42 8.00
CA GLY A 684 20.33 -0.10 9.01
C GLY A 684 20.62 -1.55 9.38
N LEU A 685 20.74 -2.42 8.38
CA LEU A 685 21.03 -3.85 8.55
C LEU A 685 22.30 -4.09 9.39
N ASN A 686 23.41 -3.46 9.00
CA ASN A 686 24.71 -3.67 9.63
C ASN A 686 24.77 -3.04 11.03
N LEU A 687 24.20 -1.85 11.22
CA LEU A 687 24.18 -1.18 12.52
C LEU A 687 23.34 -1.98 13.53
N GLU A 688 22.16 -2.47 13.13
CA GLU A 688 21.35 -3.35 13.97
C GLU A 688 22.10 -4.63 14.32
N GLY A 689 22.83 -5.21 13.36
CA GLY A 689 23.63 -6.41 13.60
C GLY A 689 24.71 -6.19 14.62
N ALA A 690 25.47 -5.10 14.48
CA ALA A 690 26.50 -4.71 15.43
C ALA A 690 25.91 -4.51 16.84
N MET A 691 24.78 -3.82 16.96
CA MET A 691 24.09 -3.60 18.24
C MET A 691 23.65 -4.92 18.90
N LEU A 692 22.96 -5.80 18.17
CA LEU A 692 22.49 -7.07 18.71
C LEU A 692 23.65 -8.03 19.05
N HIS A 693 24.74 -8.00 18.29
CA HIS A 693 25.94 -8.77 18.60
C HIS A 693 26.64 -8.23 19.86
N VAL A 694 26.69 -6.91 20.06
CA VAL A 694 27.15 -6.30 21.31
C VAL A 694 26.28 -6.78 22.48
N THR A 695 24.95 -6.71 22.38
CA THR A 695 24.03 -7.18 23.43
C THR A 695 24.21 -8.66 23.75
N ASN A 696 24.38 -9.51 22.73
CA ASN A 696 24.67 -10.93 22.94
C ASN A 696 26.01 -11.16 23.65
N CYS A 697 27.07 -10.45 23.26
CA CYS A 697 28.36 -10.53 23.94
C CYS A 697 28.25 -10.01 25.38
N GLN A 698 27.50 -8.94 25.63
CA GLN A 698 27.29 -8.39 26.96
C GLN A 698 26.61 -9.40 27.88
N SER A 699 25.51 -10.00 27.40
CA SER A 699 24.70 -10.94 28.19
C SER A 699 25.38 -12.28 28.47
N MET A 700 26.23 -12.77 27.56
CA MET A 700 26.81 -14.12 27.67
C MET A 700 28.30 -14.16 27.98
N LEU A 701 29.08 -13.12 27.68
CA LEU A 701 30.56 -13.17 27.73
C LEU A 701 31.19 -12.27 28.80
N THR A 702 30.45 -11.35 29.41
CA THR A 702 31.03 -10.41 30.39
C THR A 702 31.25 -11.03 31.76
N VAL A 703 30.34 -11.90 32.19
CA VAL A 703 30.43 -12.64 33.46
C VAL A 703 31.17 -13.95 33.21
N THR A 704 32.02 -14.36 34.15
CA THR A 704 32.71 -15.65 34.13
C THR A 704 31.87 -16.71 34.84
N SER A 705 32.07 -17.96 34.46
CA SER A 705 31.42 -19.13 35.05
C SER A 705 32.45 -20.24 35.14
N ASP A 706 32.10 -21.36 35.78
CA ASP A 706 32.96 -22.55 35.78
C ASP A 706 33.35 -22.96 34.35
N ASP A 707 34.58 -23.45 34.17
CA ASP A 707 35.18 -23.72 32.84
C ASP A 707 34.28 -24.54 31.92
N TYR A 708 33.56 -25.53 32.47
CA TYR A 708 32.62 -26.36 31.73
C TYR A 708 31.40 -25.55 31.23
N ILE A 709 30.78 -24.78 32.12
CA ILE A 709 29.60 -23.95 31.80
C ILE A 709 30.00 -22.86 30.81
N GLN A 710 31.18 -22.27 31.01
CA GLN A 710 31.73 -21.28 30.09
C GLN A 710 31.93 -21.87 28.70
N TYR A 711 32.47 -23.08 28.56
CA TYR A 711 32.60 -23.75 27.27
C TYR A 711 31.23 -23.89 26.57
N GLU A 712 30.21 -24.32 27.31
CA GLU A 712 28.86 -24.49 26.75
C GLU A 712 28.23 -23.15 26.32
N ILE A 713 28.45 -22.07 27.07
CA ILE A 713 28.00 -20.72 26.70
C ILE A 713 28.74 -20.23 25.45
N LEU A 714 30.05 -20.46 25.35
CA LEU A 714 30.84 -20.11 24.17
C LEU A 714 30.40 -20.91 22.93
N GLU A 715 30.05 -22.19 23.09
CA GLU A 715 29.47 -22.96 22.00
C GLU A 715 28.09 -22.42 21.61
N ALA A 716 27.23 -22.10 22.58
CA ALA A 716 25.89 -21.55 22.33
C ALA A 716 25.92 -20.22 21.57
N ILE A 717 26.82 -19.29 21.93
CA ILE A 717 26.97 -18.02 21.19
C ILE A 717 27.46 -18.28 19.75
N LEU A 718 28.44 -19.18 19.55
CA LEU A 718 28.92 -19.54 18.22
C LEU A 718 27.84 -20.23 17.36
N GLN A 719 26.95 -21.01 17.97
CA GLN A 719 25.81 -21.62 17.30
C GLN A 719 24.75 -20.57 16.91
N SER A 720 24.39 -19.67 17.82
CA SER A 720 23.43 -18.58 17.53
C SER A 720 23.93 -17.65 16.41
N HIS A 721 25.25 -17.46 16.33
CA HIS A 721 25.91 -16.60 15.35
C HIS A 721 26.22 -17.31 14.01
N GLU A 722 25.96 -18.62 13.89
CA GLU A 722 26.41 -19.53 12.80
C GLU A 722 27.92 -19.44 12.53
N SER A 723 28.72 -19.30 13.57
CA SER A 723 30.18 -19.21 13.48
C SER A 723 30.88 -20.48 13.95
N LEU A 724 30.18 -21.47 14.50
CA LEU A 724 30.81 -22.66 15.06
C LEU A 724 31.69 -23.42 14.04
N ASN A 725 31.20 -23.59 12.80
CA ASN A 725 31.98 -24.25 11.75
C ASN A 725 33.22 -23.44 11.34
N ILE A 726 33.08 -22.12 11.27
CA ILE A 726 34.19 -21.20 10.93
C ILE A 726 35.22 -21.19 12.06
N TYR A 727 34.77 -21.18 13.31
CA TYR A 727 35.63 -21.30 14.49
C TYR A 727 36.45 -22.59 14.43
N ARG A 728 35.80 -23.73 14.21
CA ARG A 728 36.46 -25.04 14.12
C ARG A 728 37.46 -25.09 12.96
N TYR A 729 37.16 -24.46 11.83
CA TYR A 729 38.07 -24.34 10.70
C TYR A 729 39.30 -23.47 11.03
N SER A 730 39.09 -22.29 11.64
CA SER A 730 40.14 -21.29 11.86
C SER A 730 41.08 -21.65 13.02
N TYR A 731 40.56 -22.14 14.15
CA TYR A 731 41.34 -22.30 15.38
C TYR A 731 41.76 -23.75 15.67
N ARG A 732 41.10 -24.75 15.05
CA ARG A 732 41.40 -26.20 15.18
C ARG A 732 41.68 -26.69 16.61
N SER A 733 41.07 -26.06 17.61
CA SER A 733 41.34 -26.26 19.04
C SER A 733 40.05 -26.17 19.87
N HIS A 734 40.17 -26.38 21.18
CA HIS A 734 39.07 -26.19 22.13
C HIS A 734 38.51 -24.76 22.07
N ILE A 735 37.24 -24.59 22.42
CA ILE A 735 36.60 -23.27 22.39
C ILE A 735 37.15 -22.42 23.54
N THR A 736 37.84 -21.33 23.23
CA THR A 736 38.38 -20.39 24.21
C THR A 736 37.78 -19.00 24.02
N ILE A 737 37.62 -18.25 25.12
CA ILE A 737 37.06 -16.89 25.08
C ILE A 737 37.87 -15.97 24.16
N GLU A 738 39.20 -16.05 24.20
CA GLU A 738 40.08 -15.22 23.38
C GLU A 738 39.88 -15.46 21.88
N SER A 739 39.79 -16.72 21.45
CA SER A 739 39.54 -17.08 20.06
C SER A 739 38.12 -16.71 19.63
N VAL A 740 37.14 -16.83 20.53
CA VAL A 740 35.75 -16.41 20.27
C VAL A 740 35.69 -14.90 20.05
N LEU A 741 36.25 -14.10 20.96
CA LEU A 741 36.33 -12.64 20.82
C LEU A 741 37.09 -12.23 19.56
N SER A 742 38.20 -12.91 19.25
CA SER A 742 38.95 -12.68 18.01
C SER A 742 38.07 -12.87 16.78
N LEU A 743 37.22 -13.90 16.74
CA LEU A 743 36.36 -14.21 15.60
C LEU A 743 35.11 -13.31 15.50
N ILE A 744 34.32 -13.19 16.57
CA ILE A 744 32.99 -12.55 16.50
C ILE A 744 33.06 -11.04 16.75
N LEU A 745 34.08 -10.54 17.45
CA LEU A 745 34.22 -9.12 17.77
C LEU A 745 35.25 -8.44 16.87
N LEU A 746 36.47 -8.97 16.80
CA LEU A 746 37.64 -8.24 16.27
C LEU A 746 38.03 -8.56 14.81
N ASP A 747 37.60 -9.69 14.25
CA ASP A 747 38.00 -10.10 12.90
C ASP A 747 37.55 -9.07 11.85
N SER A 748 38.45 -8.55 11.02
CA SER A 748 38.12 -7.53 10.01
C SER A 748 37.65 -8.10 8.66
N LYS A 749 37.70 -9.42 8.49
CA LYS A 749 37.40 -10.14 7.24
C LYS A 749 36.14 -11.00 7.34
N TYR A 750 35.77 -11.42 8.54
CA TYR A 750 34.58 -12.23 8.75
C TYR A 750 33.31 -11.38 8.71
N ALA A 751 32.44 -11.64 7.73
CA ALA A 751 31.28 -10.78 7.43
C ALA A 751 30.28 -10.56 8.58
N ARG A 752 30.32 -11.40 9.62
CA ARG A 752 29.44 -11.29 10.79
C ARG A 752 30.12 -10.71 12.02
N SER A 753 31.43 -10.47 11.98
CA SER A 753 32.09 -9.85 13.13
C SER A 753 31.63 -8.40 13.29
N ILE A 754 31.66 -7.90 14.53
CA ILE A 754 31.31 -6.50 14.80
C ILE A 754 32.24 -5.55 14.05
N THR A 755 33.55 -5.83 14.02
CA THR A 755 34.53 -5.01 13.31
C THR A 755 34.27 -4.93 11.80
N TYR A 756 33.86 -6.04 11.16
CA TYR A 756 33.50 -6.01 9.74
C TYR A 756 32.22 -5.18 9.50
N LEU A 757 31.17 -5.41 10.30
CA LEU A 757 29.89 -4.71 10.16
C LEU A 757 30.05 -3.19 10.34
N VAL A 758 30.80 -2.78 11.36
CA VAL A 758 31.13 -1.37 11.62
C VAL A 758 31.99 -0.79 10.51
N GLY A 759 32.96 -1.55 10.00
CA GLY A 759 33.79 -1.15 8.88
C GLY A 759 33.01 -0.91 7.58
N ARG A 760 32.02 -1.76 7.28
CA ARG A 760 31.10 -1.58 6.14
C ARG A 760 30.18 -0.38 6.36
N THR A 761 29.56 -0.27 7.53
CA THR A 761 28.69 0.85 7.90
C THR A 761 29.41 2.19 7.75
N LYS A 762 30.65 2.30 8.25
CA LYS A 762 31.48 3.50 8.10
C LYS A 762 31.66 3.91 6.65
N LYS A 763 31.92 2.96 5.74
CA LYS A 763 32.08 3.24 4.30
C LYS A 763 30.77 3.68 3.65
N ASP A 764 29.66 3.03 4.00
CA ASP A 764 28.35 3.34 3.42
C ASP A 764 27.83 4.71 3.88
N VAL A 765 28.04 5.03 5.17
CA VAL A 765 27.68 6.32 5.76
C VAL A 765 28.42 7.48 5.08
N GLN A 766 29.69 7.31 4.70
CA GLN A 766 30.48 8.32 3.98
C GLN A 766 29.96 8.62 2.56
N ARG A 767 29.07 7.78 2.03
CA ARG A 767 28.46 7.96 0.70
C ARG A 767 27.10 8.65 0.76
N LEU A 768 26.58 8.94 1.96
CA LEU A 768 25.30 9.62 2.11
C LEU A 768 25.41 11.10 1.68
N PRO A 769 24.31 11.71 1.19
CA PRO A 769 24.30 13.13 0.84
C PRO A 769 24.63 13.99 2.06
N ASN A 770 25.46 15.03 1.98
CA ASN A 770 25.94 15.80 3.15
C ASN A 770 27.16 15.26 3.90
N SER A 771 27.66 14.07 3.55
CA SER A 771 29.02 13.67 3.91
C SER A 771 30.05 14.53 3.17
N ASN A 772 31.05 15.04 3.88
CA ASN A 772 32.17 15.85 3.37
C ASN A 772 31.86 17.22 2.73
N ILE A 773 30.68 17.82 2.95
CA ILE A 773 30.38 19.16 2.38
C ILE A 773 31.31 20.27 2.94
N GLU A 774 31.84 20.13 4.16
CA GLU A 774 32.66 21.17 4.83
C GLU A 774 34.03 20.67 5.35
N GLN A 775 34.52 19.52 4.88
CA GLN A 775 35.70 18.84 5.46
C GLN A 775 35.62 18.51 6.97
N VAL A 776 34.44 18.68 7.58
CA VAL A 776 34.14 18.31 8.97
C VAL A 776 33.24 17.08 8.99
N LEU A 777 33.61 16.07 9.79
CA LEU A 777 32.78 14.88 9.99
C LEU A 777 31.49 15.25 10.70
N GLN A 778 30.36 14.80 10.16
CA GLN A 778 29.08 14.90 10.84
C GLN A 778 29.06 14.06 12.12
N GLY A 779 28.17 14.39 13.06
CA GLY A 779 28.08 13.68 14.35
C GLY A 779 27.97 12.16 14.23
N TYR A 780 27.16 11.66 13.28
CA TYR A 780 27.03 10.22 13.04
C TYR A 780 28.30 9.59 12.42
N GLU A 781 29.06 10.34 11.60
CA GLU A 781 30.33 9.86 11.02
C GLU A 781 31.40 9.77 12.10
N LYS A 782 31.42 10.74 13.03
CA LYS A 782 32.33 10.74 14.17
C LYS A 782 32.10 9.52 15.06
N SER A 783 30.86 9.27 15.46
CA SER A 783 30.52 8.15 16.35
C SER A 783 30.89 6.79 15.74
N ILE A 784 30.55 6.54 14.47
CA ILE A 784 30.89 5.26 13.82
C ILE A 784 32.40 5.12 13.56
N PHE A 785 33.10 6.22 13.28
CA PHE A 785 34.56 6.22 13.13
C PHE A 785 35.27 5.92 14.46
N GLU A 786 34.78 6.47 15.57
CA GLU A 786 35.30 6.21 16.90
C GLU A 786 35.08 4.74 17.29
N ALA A 787 33.88 4.19 17.06
CA ALA A 787 33.59 2.78 17.31
C ALA A 787 34.54 1.86 16.52
N TYR A 788 34.77 2.17 15.24
CA TYR A 788 35.71 1.42 14.40
C TYR A 788 37.15 1.49 14.94
N THR A 789 37.58 2.66 15.40
CA THR A 789 38.92 2.85 15.96
C THR A 789 39.11 2.05 17.26
N LYS A 790 38.14 2.11 18.18
CA LYS A 790 38.17 1.35 19.44
C LYS A 790 38.28 -0.16 19.20
N LEU A 791 37.50 -0.69 18.26
CA LEU A 791 37.55 -2.10 17.87
C LEU A 791 38.95 -2.50 17.34
N ASN A 792 39.53 -1.72 16.43
CA ASN A 792 40.85 -2.05 15.86
C ASN A 792 42.02 -1.85 16.84
N SER A 793 41.85 -1.02 17.87
CA SER A 793 42.85 -0.83 18.92
C SER A 793 42.80 -1.88 20.03
N SER A 794 41.74 -2.70 20.05
CA SER A 794 41.52 -3.71 21.09
C SER A 794 42.20 -5.03 20.76
N THR A 795 42.66 -5.76 21.79
CA THR A 795 43.25 -7.10 21.64
C THR A 795 42.42 -8.13 22.41
N ALA A 796 42.24 -9.32 21.83
CA ALA A 796 41.41 -10.36 22.44
C ALA A 796 41.94 -10.80 23.81
N SER A 797 43.27 -10.88 23.96
CA SER A 797 43.91 -11.23 25.24
C SER A 797 43.57 -10.23 26.34
N ASN A 798 43.56 -8.93 26.04
CA ASN A 798 43.21 -7.88 27.00
C ASN A 798 41.72 -7.90 27.39
N LEU A 799 40.84 -8.18 26.41
CA LEU A 799 39.40 -8.28 26.66
C LEU A 799 39.01 -9.56 27.41
N ALA A 800 39.82 -10.61 27.32
CA ALA A 800 39.60 -11.86 28.03
C ALA A 800 39.99 -11.81 29.53
N LEU A 801 40.73 -10.79 29.96
CA LEU A 801 41.18 -10.64 31.35
C LEU A 801 40.00 -10.47 32.31
N VAL A 802 40.12 -11.13 33.47
CA VAL A 802 39.17 -11.03 34.59
C VAL A 802 39.74 -10.06 35.62
N SER A 803 38.89 -9.19 36.15
CA SER A 803 39.36 -8.16 37.10
C SER A 803 39.88 -8.79 38.41
N TYR A 804 40.91 -8.17 39.00
CA TYR A 804 41.48 -8.60 40.28
C TYR A 804 40.57 -8.29 41.49
N GLU A 805 39.68 -7.31 41.37
CA GLU A 805 38.77 -6.88 42.45
C GLU A 805 37.45 -7.66 42.45
N ASN A 806 36.94 -8.02 41.26
CA ASN A 806 35.77 -8.88 41.05
C ASN A 806 36.19 -10.06 40.15
N ASN A 807 36.56 -11.19 40.77
CA ASN A 807 37.02 -12.43 40.11
C ASN A 807 36.00 -13.07 39.12
N PHE A 808 34.86 -12.42 38.88
CA PHE A 808 33.77 -12.93 38.07
C PHE A 808 33.42 -12.08 36.85
N VAL A 809 34.11 -10.95 36.60
CA VAL A 809 33.75 -10.01 35.52
C VAL A 809 34.94 -9.65 34.64
N ARG A 810 34.72 -9.67 33.33
CA ARG A 810 35.63 -9.13 32.31
C ARG A 810 35.36 -7.65 32.10
N GLU A 811 35.91 -6.81 32.96
CA GLU A 811 35.63 -5.36 32.98
C GLU A 811 36.03 -4.66 31.66
N ASN A 812 37.18 -5.00 31.08
CA ASN A 812 37.63 -4.43 29.81
C ASN A 812 36.64 -4.72 28.66
N LEU A 813 36.12 -5.95 28.60
CA LEU A 813 35.11 -6.34 27.62
C LEU A 813 33.78 -5.61 27.87
N LYS A 814 33.34 -5.58 29.12
CA LYS A 814 32.10 -4.89 29.52
C LYS A 814 32.14 -3.40 29.16
N GLN A 815 33.25 -2.72 29.48
CA GLN A 815 33.46 -1.31 29.14
C GLN A 815 33.42 -1.09 27.62
N LEU A 816 34.23 -1.83 26.86
CA LEU A 816 34.26 -1.70 25.39
C LEU A 816 32.86 -1.89 24.78
N LEU A 817 32.14 -2.93 25.20
CA LEU A 817 30.81 -3.21 24.69
C LEU A 817 29.79 -2.12 25.07
N SER A 818 29.89 -1.54 26.28
CA SER A 818 29.04 -0.43 26.70
C SER A 818 29.26 0.81 25.85
N GLU A 819 30.53 1.19 25.65
CA GLU A 819 30.90 2.34 24.81
C GLU A 819 30.47 2.13 23.35
N LEU A 820 30.61 0.91 22.80
CA LEU A 820 30.13 0.61 21.45
C LEU A 820 28.61 0.73 21.33
N SER A 821 27.86 0.30 22.34
CA SER A 821 26.41 0.43 22.38
C SER A 821 25.97 1.90 22.27
N GLU A 822 26.60 2.78 23.05
CA GLU A 822 26.35 4.24 23.01
C GLU A 822 26.73 4.84 21.64
N LEU A 823 27.90 4.50 21.11
CA LEU A 823 28.36 5.00 19.81
C LEU A 823 27.45 4.55 18.65
N PHE A 824 26.91 3.33 18.68
CA PHE A 824 25.95 2.86 17.68
C PHE A 824 24.60 3.55 17.81
N TYR A 825 24.14 3.79 19.04
CA TYR A 825 22.94 4.59 19.31
C TYR A 825 23.09 6.01 18.75
N ASP A 826 24.20 6.69 19.05
CA ASP A 826 24.48 8.05 18.58
C ASP A 826 24.61 8.12 17.05
N THR A 827 25.22 7.10 16.44
CA THR A 827 25.28 6.96 14.98
C THR A 827 23.86 6.88 14.39
N SER A 828 23.03 6.00 14.95
CA SER A 828 21.64 5.82 14.51
C SER A 828 20.84 7.10 14.65
N LYS A 829 20.90 7.74 15.82
CA LYS A 829 20.20 8.99 16.12
C LYS A 829 20.66 10.12 15.19
N GLY A 830 21.97 10.27 14.99
CA GLY A 830 22.53 11.29 14.12
C GLY A 830 22.12 11.14 12.66
N ILE A 831 21.95 9.90 12.16
CA ILE A 831 21.39 9.64 10.81
C ILE A 831 19.92 10.07 10.78
N SER A 832 19.11 9.64 11.75
CA SER A 832 17.69 10.00 11.79
C SER A 832 17.45 11.50 11.86
N ASP A 833 18.20 12.21 12.70
CA ASP A 833 18.07 13.66 12.88
C ASP A 833 18.48 14.45 11.64
N THR A 834 19.45 13.93 10.88
CA THR A 834 19.99 14.59 9.68
C THR A 834 19.11 14.32 8.46
N TYR A 835 18.70 13.07 8.22
CA TYR A 835 18.10 12.65 6.95
C TYR A 835 16.59 12.44 6.97
N PHE A 836 16.02 12.13 8.14
CA PHE A 836 14.60 11.79 8.29
C PHE A 836 13.84 12.94 8.95
N ASN A 837 14.36 13.47 10.06
CA ASN A 837 13.73 14.54 10.83
C ASN A 837 14.11 15.96 10.36
N HIS A 838 15.21 16.11 9.61
CA HIS A 838 15.73 17.41 9.13
C HIS A 838 15.94 18.47 10.22
N ILE A 839 16.31 18.05 11.44
CA ILE A 839 16.42 18.95 12.61
C ILE A 839 17.59 19.94 12.45
N LYS A 840 18.69 19.51 11.85
CA LYS A 840 19.92 20.32 11.74
C LYS A 840 19.86 21.46 10.72
N ASN A 841 18.95 21.41 9.75
CA ASN A 841 18.83 22.42 8.69
C ASN A 841 17.86 23.57 9.05
N GLN A 842 17.52 23.73 10.33
CA GLN A 842 16.77 24.90 10.78
C GLN A 842 17.71 26.12 10.85
N SER A 843 17.67 26.94 9.79
CA SER A 843 18.23 28.29 9.84
C SER A 843 17.36 29.09 10.82
N GLN A 844 17.94 29.49 11.96
CA GLN A 844 17.27 30.39 12.89
C GLN A 844 17.05 31.74 12.21
N LEU A 845 15.82 32.02 11.78
CA LEU A 845 15.48 33.21 10.99
C LEU A 845 15.54 34.53 11.80
N THR A 846 15.56 34.45 13.13
CA THR A 846 15.71 35.61 14.02
C THR A 846 16.52 35.23 15.26
N SER A 847 17.60 35.97 15.52
CA SER A 847 18.19 36.03 16.85
C SER A 847 17.26 36.86 17.74
N GLN A 848 16.47 36.20 18.58
CA GLN A 848 15.79 36.90 19.66
C GLN A 848 16.87 37.40 20.64
N ASN A 849 17.20 38.69 20.53
CA ASN A 849 17.91 39.39 21.58
C ASN A 849 16.92 39.56 22.74
N PHE A 850 17.00 38.69 23.74
CA PHE A 850 16.48 39.01 25.05
C PHE A 850 17.48 39.99 25.69
N SER A 851 17.22 41.28 25.51
CA SER A 851 17.79 42.37 26.31
C SER A 851 16.92 42.63 27.53
#